data_AF-A0A1Y3ZRS9-F1
#
_entry.id   AF-A0A1Y3ZRS9-F1
#
_cell.length_a   1.000
_cell.length_b   1.000
_cell.length_c   1.000
_cell.angle_alpha   90.00
_cell.angle_beta   90.00
_cell.angle_gamma   90.00
#
_symmetry.space_group_name_H-M   'P 1'
#
loop_
_entity.id
_entity.type
_entity.pdbx_description
1 polymer ?
#
loop_
_entity_poly.entity_id
_entity_poly.type
_entity_poly.pdbx_seq_one_letter_code
_entity_poly.pdbx_strand_id
1 'polypeptide(L)'
;PTPTPAQTGQAMEDGEYPIQFRSDAVYGSVTYDFYYSEDFFTHPATEYDHELAKTTLGLVMAGFSTTSSDRYYTTDGDVGREDNIRRAYETLGFDGAAFYNYDVALDCTDHKVAFSFARKTLEENGQTYTVIPVIIRGGGYGAEWASNFYVNDDSAHAGFRRAAEGVYDALEEYVEEAEAGGAQLGTIKLWIGGFSRGAAVANLLAAKVCNDFSRVDESNVYAYTFATPHAVTGMEKGGVSWDYNNNYTATLIPKQEYEESCIHNIIYSGDVVPRVPLNDWGYQRNGNDLFLPVTRLSSEAGGLGAAYKEITGQNINFKELANSGRIQDLENSLASIAKDAAYYEKHYQEAIMDIFQYLYMVPNRSVVSESKDNLDEIARQIASLDHISASPEEVASKWDAAQAISDVVYLAKEIQVPVPLILIGMIHGLGPDVLGILFQYAVGVFPDNLLSDDFSEVAMGHHPEVYLALMEYYDYQDENDYSMRPVTHTDANSWLDSLMPDVARGSYYNSAVTWAVNNGVTTGTTATTFSPDRACTRAEVVTFLWRAYGSPMVEDDGVPFRDVSSDAFYYDAVRWAVESGITSGSSATTFSPNAVCTRAQVVTFLWRAHADQPKLSGSTVFRDVKSSDYYWYPVRWAASNDVTTGTSSTTFSPDLPCTRAQVVTFLYRDQRL
;
A
#
# COMPACT_ATOMS: atom_id res chain seq x y z
N PRO A 1 -30.73 14.74 18.45
CA PRO A 1 -31.72 15.54 17.67
C PRO A 1 -31.13 15.76 16.28
N THR A 2 -31.72 15.14 15.24
CA THR A 2 -31.26 15.37 13.87
C THR A 2 -31.39 16.86 13.57
N PRO A 3 -30.30 17.58 13.22
CA PRO A 3 -30.40 19.00 12.91
C PRO A 3 -31.39 19.21 11.76
N THR A 4 -32.17 20.29 11.85
CA THR A 4 -33.10 20.68 10.78
C THR A 4 -32.26 21.08 9.58
N PRO A 5 -32.60 20.68 8.33
CA PRO A 5 -31.82 21.11 7.16
C PRO A 5 -31.70 22.63 7.16
N ALA A 6 -30.48 23.15 7.24
CA ALA A 6 -30.23 24.58 7.18
C ALA A 6 -30.64 25.13 5.80
N GLN A 7 -30.95 26.42 5.75
CA GLN A 7 -31.05 27.08 4.45
C GLN A 7 -29.64 27.17 3.86
N THR A 8 -29.46 26.75 2.61
CA THR A 8 -28.18 26.83 1.90
C THR A 8 -27.61 28.26 1.98
N GLY A 9 -26.30 28.37 2.20
CA GLY A 9 -25.60 29.66 2.37
C GLY A 9 -25.66 30.26 3.78
N GLN A 10 -25.99 29.48 4.82
CA GLN A 10 -25.93 29.91 6.22
C GLN A 10 -24.87 29.13 7.01
N ALA A 11 -24.38 29.74 8.09
CA ALA A 11 -23.51 29.08 9.06
C ALA A 11 -24.24 27.91 9.72
N MET A 12 -23.51 26.81 9.90
CA MET A 12 -24.02 25.62 10.60
C MET A 12 -23.72 25.71 12.10
N GLU A 13 -24.55 25.09 12.94
CA GLU A 13 -24.20 24.88 14.35
C GLU A 13 -23.14 23.78 14.46
N ASP A 14 -22.26 23.88 15.45
CA ASP A 14 -21.30 22.81 15.73
C ASP A 14 -22.02 21.51 16.08
N GLY A 15 -21.66 20.41 15.43
CA GLY A 15 -22.22 19.11 15.76
C GLY A 15 -22.03 18.04 14.71
N GLU A 16 -22.72 16.93 14.95
CA GLU A 16 -22.68 15.73 14.11
C GLU A 16 -23.68 15.84 12.94
N TYR A 17 -23.18 15.64 11.72
CA TYR A 17 -23.95 15.71 10.49
C TYR A 17 -23.87 14.39 9.71
N PRO A 18 -25.02 13.81 9.30
CA PRO A 18 -25.04 12.56 8.56
C PRO A 18 -24.57 12.79 7.11
N ILE A 19 -23.47 12.14 6.73
CA ILE A 19 -22.98 12.13 5.34
C ILE A 19 -23.16 10.72 4.78
N GLN A 20 -23.84 10.63 3.64
CA GLN A 20 -24.01 9.39 2.90
C GLN A 20 -22.93 9.24 1.83
N PHE A 21 -22.34 8.05 1.74
CA PHE A 21 -21.29 7.75 0.76
C PHE A 21 -21.40 6.32 0.22
N ARG A 22 -20.71 6.06 -0.89
CA ARG A 22 -20.52 4.71 -1.45
C ARG A 22 -19.51 3.94 -0.59
N SER A 23 -19.86 2.71 -0.26
CA SER A 23 -18.96 1.76 0.39
C SER A 23 -18.87 0.49 -0.47
N ASP A 24 -17.70 0.27 -1.06
CA ASP A 24 -17.41 -0.95 -1.83
C ASP A 24 -17.27 -2.17 -0.91
N ALA A 25 -16.86 -1.96 0.35
CA ALA A 25 -16.81 -3.01 1.37
C ALA A 25 -18.16 -3.65 1.68
N VAL A 26 -19.26 -2.90 1.56
CA VAL A 26 -20.63 -3.41 1.78
C VAL A 26 -21.44 -3.54 0.50
N TYR A 27 -20.82 -3.27 -0.65
CA TYR A 27 -21.47 -3.18 -1.96
C TYR A 27 -22.73 -2.29 -1.94
N GLY A 28 -22.63 -1.10 -1.35
CA GLY A 28 -23.80 -0.28 -1.06
C GLY A 28 -23.50 1.16 -0.64
N SER A 29 -24.47 1.77 0.03
CA SER A 29 -24.33 3.10 0.61
C SER A 29 -24.33 3.01 2.13
N VAL A 30 -23.42 3.76 2.75
CA VAL A 30 -23.29 3.90 4.19
C VAL A 30 -23.63 5.35 4.55
N THR A 31 -24.19 5.56 5.74
CA THR A 31 -24.36 6.89 6.32
C THR A 31 -23.66 6.89 7.66
N TYR A 32 -22.75 7.86 7.84
CA TYR A 32 -22.00 8.05 9.07
C TYR A 32 -22.11 9.52 9.48
N ASP A 33 -22.15 9.76 10.78
CA ASP A 33 -22.23 11.10 11.35
C ASP A 33 -20.80 11.65 11.49
N PHE A 34 -20.54 12.83 10.91
CA PHE A 34 -19.25 13.52 10.98
C PHE A 34 -19.39 14.85 11.71
N TYR A 35 -18.43 15.16 12.58
CA TYR A 35 -18.40 16.42 13.30
C TYR A 35 -18.01 17.58 12.37
N TYR A 36 -18.86 18.59 12.28
CA TYR A 36 -18.59 19.80 11.51
C TYR A 36 -18.70 21.06 12.37
N SER A 37 -17.75 21.96 12.19
CA SER A 37 -17.74 23.30 12.78
C SER A 37 -17.17 24.30 11.77
N GLU A 38 -17.69 25.53 11.76
CA GLU A 38 -17.07 26.61 11.00
C GLU A 38 -15.72 27.05 11.60
N ASP A 39 -15.48 26.74 12.89
CA ASP A 39 -14.24 27.08 13.60
C ASP A 39 -13.02 26.36 13.02
N PHE A 40 -13.22 25.25 12.29
CA PHE A 40 -12.19 24.57 11.51
C PHE A 40 -11.45 25.49 10.55
N PHE A 41 -12.09 26.56 10.10
CA PHE A 41 -11.50 27.51 9.17
C PHE A 41 -11.00 28.77 9.88
N THR A 42 -10.81 28.77 11.20
CA THR A 42 -10.33 29.96 11.96
C THR A 42 -8.84 29.89 12.29
N HIS A 43 -8.28 28.69 12.38
CA HIS A 43 -6.84 28.45 12.53
C HIS A 43 -6.13 28.39 11.16
N PRO A 44 -4.81 28.63 11.08
CA PRO A 44 -4.05 28.48 9.84
C PRO A 44 -4.13 27.04 9.31
N ALA A 45 -4.27 26.89 7.99
CA ALA A 45 -4.30 25.59 7.32
C ALA A 45 -2.99 24.78 7.46
N THR A 46 -1.89 25.42 7.87
CA THR A 46 -0.61 24.76 8.17
C THR A 46 -0.67 23.92 9.46
N GLU A 47 -1.66 24.16 10.32
CA GLU A 47 -1.95 23.35 11.50
C GLU A 47 -2.90 22.21 11.13
N TYR A 48 -2.52 20.97 11.47
CA TYR A 48 -3.36 19.80 11.24
C TYR A 48 -4.54 19.77 12.24
N ASP A 49 -5.76 19.65 11.71
CA ASP A 49 -6.98 19.41 12.50
C ASP A 49 -7.54 18.01 12.18
N HIS A 50 -7.64 17.17 13.22
CA HIS A 50 -8.05 15.78 13.07
C HIS A 50 -9.54 15.63 12.72
N GLU A 51 -10.42 16.45 13.29
CA GLU A 51 -11.85 16.39 13.00
C GLU A 51 -12.15 16.95 11.62
N LEU A 52 -11.47 18.03 11.22
CA LEU A 52 -11.53 18.53 9.84
C LEU A 52 -11.05 17.45 8.85
N ALA A 53 -9.97 16.72 9.15
CA ALA A 53 -9.51 15.61 8.32
C ALA A 53 -10.59 14.51 8.18
N LYS A 54 -11.21 14.07 9.29
CA LYS A 54 -12.28 13.05 9.24
C LYS A 54 -13.48 13.51 8.41
N THR A 55 -13.92 14.75 8.59
CA THR A 55 -15.03 15.32 7.82
C THR A 55 -14.65 15.54 6.35
N THR A 56 -13.38 15.84 6.07
CA THR A 56 -12.86 15.86 4.69
C THR A 56 -12.96 14.47 4.06
N LEU A 57 -12.57 13.40 4.77
CA LEU A 57 -12.71 12.04 4.28
C LEU A 57 -14.19 11.69 4.02
N GLY A 58 -15.10 12.13 4.89
CA GLY A 58 -16.55 12.00 4.67
C GLY A 58 -17.02 12.64 3.37
N LEU A 59 -16.63 13.90 3.09
CA LEU A 59 -16.93 14.57 1.82
C LEU A 59 -16.28 13.87 0.62
N VAL A 60 -15.03 13.42 0.75
CA VAL A 60 -14.31 12.70 -0.30
C VAL A 60 -15.02 11.40 -0.68
N MET A 61 -15.44 10.61 0.31
CA MET A 61 -16.22 9.39 0.07
C MET A 61 -17.61 9.71 -0.51
N ALA A 62 -18.24 10.82 -0.11
CA ALA A 62 -19.48 11.28 -0.72
C ALA A 62 -19.28 11.71 -2.19
N GLY A 63 -18.07 12.14 -2.56
CA GLY A 63 -17.66 12.44 -3.94
C GLY A 63 -17.49 11.21 -4.83
N PHE A 64 -17.59 9.99 -4.29
CA PHE A 64 -17.52 8.79 -5.12
C PHE A 64 -18.80 8.64 -5.94
N SER A 65 -18.70 8.04 -7.13
CA SER A 65 -19.90 7.74 -7.94
C SER A 65 -20.85 6.85 -7.14
N THR A 66 -22.14 7.19 -7.12
CA THR A 66 -23.13 6.40 -6.35
C THR A 66 -23.21 4.95 -6.85
N THR A 67 -23.47 4.00 -5.94
CA THR A 67 -23.73 2.59 -6.31
C THR A 67 -24.93 2.44 -7.24
N SER A 68 -25.94 3.32 -7.12
CA SER A 68 -27.07 3.37 -8.04
C SER A 68 -26.68 3.71 -9.48
N SER A 69 -25.57 4.41 -9.68
CA SER A 69 -25.07 4.82 -10.99
C SER A 69 -24.29 3.72 -11.73
N ASP A 70 -23.89 2.64 -11.05
CA ASP A 70 -23.09 1.55 -11.64
C ASP A 70 -23.75 0.90 -12.86
N ARG A 71 -25.09 0.85 -12.89
CA ARG A 71 -25.86 0.34 -14.03
C ARG A 71 -25.79 1.22 -15.28
N TYR A 72 -25.23 2.42 -15.17
CA TYR A 72 -25.07 3.43 -16.22
C TYR A 72 -23.59 3.70 -16.54
N TYR A 73 -22.71 2.73 -16.29
CA TYR A 73 -21.27 2.88 -16.43
C TYR A 73 -20.83 3.47 -17.77
N THR A 74 -21.34 2.93 -18.88
CA THR A 74 -21.04 3.37 -20.26
C THR A 74 -21.99 4.47 -20.77
N THR A 75 -22.69 5.16 -19.87
CA THR A 75 -23.70 6.16 -20.21
C THR A 75 -23.23 7.57 -19.84
N ASP A 76 -23.19 8.45 -20.83
CA ASP A 76 -23.05 9.89 -20.63
C ASP A 76 -24.35 10.51 -20.11
N GLY A 77 -24.23 11.65 -19.44
CA GLY A 77 -25.31 12.45 -18.89
C GLY A 77 -25.49 12.29 -17.38
N ASP A 78 -26.47 13.04 -16.86
CA ASP A 78 -26.87 13.01 -15.45
C ASP A 78 -27.56 11.67 -15.12
N VAL A 79 -26.80 10.80 -14.45
CA VAL A 79 -27.24 9.50 -13.97
C VAL A 79 -27.12 9.39 -12.44
N GLY A 80 -26.96 10.53 -11.76
CA GLY A 80 -26.83 10.62 -10.31
C GLY A 80 -25.49 10.11 -9.75
N ARG A 81 -24.37 10.34 -10.46
CA ARG A 81 -23.05 9.93 -9.94
C ARG A 81 -22.65 10.79 -8.73
N GLU A 82 -23.02 12.06 -8.75
CA GLU A 82 -22.69 13.12 -7.80
C GLU A 82 -23.72 13.27 -6.65
N ASP A 83 -24.78 12.47 -6.62
CA ASP A 83 -25.92 12.67 -5.70
C ASP A 83 -25.52 12.69 -4.22
N ASN A 84 -24.52 11.89 -3.83
CA ASN A 84 -24.03 11.83 -2.46
C ASN A 84 -23.33 13.14 -2.06
N ILE A 85 -22.37 13.62 -2.85
CA ILE A 85 -21.66 14.87 -2.57
C ILE A 85 -22.57 16.10 -2.67
N ARG A 86 -23.54 16.10 -3.59
CA ARG A 86 -24.59 17.12 -3.65
C ARG A 86 -25.35 17.20 -2.31
N ARG A 87 -25.82 16.06 -1.81
CA ARG A 87 -26.51 15.98 -0.52
C ARG A 87 -25.61 16.37 0.65
N ALA A 88 -24.32 16.03 0.61
CA ALA A 88 -23.38 16.41 1.65
C ALA A 88 -23.17 17.94 1.69
N TYR A 89 -23.03 18.60 0.55
CA TYR A 89 -22.99 20.06 0.46
C TYR A 89 -24.26 20.72 1.00
N GLU A 90 -25.44 20.22 0.62
CA GLU A 90 -26.72 20.70 1.16
C GLU A 90 -26.80 20.50 2.69
N THR A 91 -26.36 19.34 3.18
CA THR A 91 -26.38 19.00 4.61
C THR A 91 -25.49 19.93 5.43
N LEU A 92 -24.32 20.27 4.89
CA LEU A 92 -23.39 21.20 5.50
C LEU A 92 -23.68 22.66 5.13
N GLY A 93 -24.79 22.99 4.47
CA GLY A 93 -25.21 24.37 4.20
C GLY A 93 -24.43 25.10 3.11
N PHE A 94 -23.69 24.39 2.25
CA PHE A 94 -23.04 24.98 1.08
C PHE A 94 -24.05 25.28 -0.03
N ASP A 95 -23.76 26.28 -0.86
CA ASP A 95 -24.54 26.66 -2.05
C ASP A 95 -23.63 26.72 -3.29
N GLY A 96 -24.20 26.96 -4.46
CA GLY A 96 -23.45 27.14 -5.71
C GLY A 96 -22.67 25.88 -6.11
N ALA A 97 -23.22 24.70 -5.83
CA ALA A 97 -22.57 23.44 -6.15
C ALA A 97 -22.40 23.28 -7.67
N ALA A 98 -21.19 22.94 -8.11
CA ALA A 98 -20.82 22.67 -9.48
C ALA A 98 -20.13 21.30 -9.57
N PHE A 99 -20.49 20.50 -10.58
CA PHE A 99 -20.02 19.13 -10.76
C PHE A 99 -19.42 18.98 -12.14
N TYR A 100 -18.16 18.55 -12.21
CA TYR A 100 -17.40 18.42 -13.45
C TYR A 100 -17.07 16.95 -13.70
N ASN A 101 -17.26 16.50 -14.94
CA ASN A 101 -17.02 15.14 -15.42
C ASN A 101 -17.79 14.02 -14.68
N TYR A 102 -18.80 14.34 -13.86
CA TYR A 102 -19.72 13.33 -13.29
C TYR A 102 -20.73 12.80 -14.33
N ASP A 103 -20.91 13.55 -15.41
CA ASP A 103 -21.79 13.25 -16.54
C ASP A 103 -21.09 12.50 -17.67
N VAL A 104 -19.85 12.04 -17.47
CA VAL A 104 -19.08 11.30 -18.47
C VAL A 104 -19.13 9.80 -18.19
N ALA A 105 -19.23 9.00 -19.25
CA ALA A 105 -19.12 7.55 -19.19
C ALA A 105 -17.74 7.11 -18.62
N LEU A 106 -17.75 6.03 -17.85
CA LEU A 106 -16.58 5.57 -17.08
C LEU A 106 -15.70 4.58 -17.85
N ASP A 107 -16.00 4.27 -19.10
CA ASP A 107 -15.21 3.40 -19.98
C ASP A 107 -14.12 4.15 -20.78
N CYS A 108 -13.93 5.45 -20.51
CA CYS A 108 -12.90 6.28 -21.11
C CYS A 108 -11.63 6.36 -20.24
N THR A 109 -10.47 6.37 -20.89
CA THR A 109 -9.12 6.47 -20.28
C THR A 109 -8.53 7.88 -20.27
N ASP A 110 -9.33 8.89 -20.65
CA ASP A 110 -8.94 10.29 -20.59
C ASP A 110 -8.28 10.59 -19.24
N HIS A 111 -7.20 11.39 -19.25
CA HIS A 111 -6.46 11.79 -18.06
C HIS A 111 -7.20 12.84 -17.22
N LYS A 112 -8.49 12.61 -16.97
CA LYS A 112 -9.40 13.46 -16.22
C LYS A 112 -9.75 12.80 -14.88
N VAL A 113 -10.40 13.58 -14.04
CA VAL A 113 -11.09 13.14 -12.83
C VAL A 113 -12.43 13.86 -12.77
N ALA A 114 -13.42 13.24 -12.14
CA ALA A 114 -14.59 13.99 -11.68
C ALA A 114 -14.25 14.75 -10.41
N PHE A 115 -14.79 15.95 -10.28
CA PHE A 115 -14.58 16.81 -9.12
C PHE A 115 -15.75 17.77 -8.95
N SER A 116 -15.84 18.38 -7.78
CA SER A 116 -16.92 19.30 -7.47
C SER A 116 -16.43 20.48 -6.65
N PHE A 117 -17.15 21.59 -6.82
CA PHE A 117 -17.02 22.78 -6.01
C PHE A 117 -18.35 23.08 -5.35
N ALA A 118 -18.30 23.75 -4.21
CA ALA A 118 -19.42 24.50 -3.65
C ALA A 118 -18.84 25.71 -2.93
N ARG A 119 -19.69 26.55 -2.35
CA ARG A 119 -19.23 27.69 -1.56
C ARG A 119 -20.14 28.03 -0.41
N LYS A 120 -19.54 28.54 0.66
CA LYS A 120 -20.25 29.11 1.80
C LYS A 120 -19.54 30.38 2.22
N THR A 121 -20.25 31.50 2.13
CA THR A 121 -19.74 32.83 2.52
C THR A 121 -20.22 33.15 3.93
N LEU A 122 -19.26 33.48 4.80
CA LEU A 122 -19.43 33.68 6.23
C LEU A 122 -18.84 35.02 6.65
N GLU A 123 -19.26 35.50 7.82
CA GLU A 123 -18.67 36.68 8.46
C GLU A 123 -18.07 36.30 9.81
N GLU A 124 -16.81 36.64 10.02
CA GLU A 124 -16.13 36.52 11.30
C GLU A 124 -15.49 37.87 11.66
N ASN A 125 -15.78 38.37 12.86
CA ASN A 125 -15.26 39.66 13.35
C ASN A 125 -15.49 40.85 12.39
N GLY A 126 -16.57 40.81 11.60
CA GLY A 126 -16.90 41.82 10.59
C GLY A 126 -16.08 41.74 9.30
N GLN A 127 -15.33 40.65 9.09
CA GLN A 127 -14.66 40.32 7.84
C GLN A 127 -15.39 39.17 7.16
N THR A 128 -15.64 39.33 5.87
CA THR A 128 -16.22 38.28 5.03
C THR A 128 -15.12 37.31 4.61
N TYR A 129 -15.41 36.02 4.69
CA TYR A 129 -14.60 34.96 4.08
C TYR A 129 -15.52 33.94 3.40
N THR A 130 -14.99 33.20 2.43
CA THR A 130 -15.72 32.14 1.72
C THR A 130 -14.92 30.86 1.75
N VAL A 131 -15.55 29.80 2.27
CA VAL A 131 -15.03 28.44 2.20
C VAL A 131 -15.48 27.82 0.88
N ILE A 132 -14.53 27.30 0.10
CA ILE A 132 -14.77 26.61 -1.17
C ILE A 132 -14.22 25.19 -1.04
N PRO A 133 -15.07 24.18 -0.78
CA PRO A 133 -14.65 22.79 -0.91
C PRO A 133 -14.30 22.46 -2.36
N VAL A 134 -13.15 21.80 -2.53
CA VAL A 134 -12.66 21.24 -3.78
C VAL A 134 -12.50 19.74 -3.58
N ILE A 135 -13.55 18.98 -3.91
CA ILE A 135 -13.60 17.54 -3.65
C ILE A 135 -13.38 16.79 -4.96
N ILE A 136 -12.27 16.06 -5.01
CA ILE A 136 -11.84 15.29 -6.19
C ILE A 136 -12.21 13.82 -5.98
N ARG A 137 -12.91 13.23 -6.96
CA ARG A 137 -13.41 11.86 -6.90
C ARG A 137 -12.27 10.85 -6.78
N GLY A 138 -12.33 10.03 -5.72
CA GLY A 138 -11.35 9.00 -5.39
C GLY A 138 -11.86 7.56 -5.42
N GLY A 139 -13.10 7.32 -5.84
CA GLY A 139 -13.71 6.00 -5.92
C GLY A 139 -14.98 5.98 -6.79
N GLY A 140 -15.43 4.78 -7.17
CA GLY A 140 -16.49 4.61 -8.17
C GLY A 140 -16.14 5.19 -9.56
N TYR A 141 -14.85 5.32 -9.87
CA TYR A 141 -14.33 5.66 -11.19
C TYR A 141 -14.14 4.41 -12.06
N GLY A 142 -13.85 4.60 -13.34
CA GLY A 142 -13.66 3.50 -14.29
C GLY A 142 -12.29 3.46 -14.95
N ALA A 143 -12.28 3.31 -16.28
CA ALA A 143 -11.07 3.10 -17.09
C ALA A 143 -10.04 4.24 -16.96
N GLU A 144 -10.47 5.44 -16.59
CA GLU A 144 -9.61 6.58 -16.23
C GLU A 144 -8.53 6.21 -15.20
N TRP A 145 -8.79 5.21 -14.34
CA TRP A 145 -7.84 4.70 -13.35
C TRP A 145 -6.55 4.17 -13.96
N ALA A 146 -6.58 3.65 -15.19
CA ALA A 146 -5.39 3.18 -15.90
C ALA A 146 -4.30 4.27 -15.98
N SER A 147 -4.67 5.55 -15.99
CA SER A 147 -3.68 6.62 -16.01
C SER A 147 -2.94 6.84 -14.69
N ASN A 148 -3.20 6.06 -13.64
CA ASN A 148 -2.35 5.97 -12.43
C ASN A 148 -0.99 5.32 -12.73
N PHE A 149 -0.84 4.69 -13.90
CA PHE A 149 0.41 4.07 -14.34
C PHE A 149 1.19 4.92 -15.34
N TYR A 150 0.65 6.11 -15.67
CA TYR A 150 1.20 6.99 -16.68
C TYR A 150 2.24 7.96 -16.09
N VAL A 151 3.45 7.46 -15.89
CA VAL A 151 4.63 8.20 -15.40
C VAL A 151 5.43 8.76 -16.57
N ASN A 152 6.18 9.85 -16.32
CA ASN A 152 7.12 10.44 -17.28
C ASN A 152 8.51 10.58 -16.64
N ASP A 153 9.56 10.59 -17.47
CA ASP A 153 10.96 10.74 -17.03
C ASP A 153 11.31 12.12 -16.40
N ASP A 154 10.51 13.17 -16.62
CA ASP A 154 11.03 14.55 -16.52
C ASP A 154 10.50 15.50 -15.41
N SER A 155 9.47 15.18 -14.60
CA SER A 155 9.04 16.14 -13.54
C SER A 155 7.95 15.68 -12.57
N ALA A 156 6.80 15.24 -13.08
CA ALA A 156 5.63 14.84 -12.30
C ALA A 156 4.84 13.78 -13.06
N HIS A 157 4.04 13.02 -12.31
CA HIS A 157 3.20 11.97 -12.82
C HIS A 157 2.21 12.55 -13.83
N ALA A 158 2.34 12.16 -15.10
CA ALA A 158 1.65 12.82 -16.20
C ALA A 158 0.14 12.71 -16.11
N GLY A 159 -0.36 11.53 -15.72
CA GLY A 159 -1.78 11.30 -15.47
C GLY A 159 -2.37 12.24 -14.42
N PHE A 160 -1.74 12.32 -13.22
CA PHE A 160 -2.21 13.17 -12.13
C PHE A 160 -2.04 14.66 -12.42
N ARG A 161 -0.93 15.05 -13.05
CA ARG A 161 -0.65 16.45 -13.40
C ARG A 161 -1.71 17.02 -14.35
N ARG A 162 -2.02 16.32 -15.44
CA ARG A 162 -3.03 16.79 -16.41
C ARG A 162 -4.41 16.94 -15.76
N ALA A 163 -4.76 15.99 -14.89
CA ALA A 163 -5.99 16.08 -14.12
C ALA A 163 -5.99 17.30 -13.18
N ALA A 164 -4.89 17.55 -12.46
CA ALA A 164 -4.76 18.70 -11.56
C ALA A 164 -4.82 20.05 -12.29
N GLU A 165 -4.21 20.15 -13.48
CA GLU A 165 -4.31 21.32 -14.36
C GLU A 165 -5.78 21.60 -14.72
N GLY A 166 -6.54 20.57 -15.09
CA GLY A 166 -7.97 20.73 -15.39
C GLY A 166 -8.83 21.16 -14.18
N VAL A 167 -8.51 20.70 -12.97
CA VAL A 167 -9.20 21.15 -11.75
C VAL A 167 -8.83 22.60 -11.43
N TYR A 168 -7.57 22.98 -11.60
CA TYR A 168 -7.08 24.34 -11.37
C TYR A 168 -7.79 25.34 -12.28
N ASP A 169 -7.83 25.07 -13.59
CA ASP A 169 -8.48 25.94 -14.58
C ASP A 169 -9.97 26.12 -14.25
N ALA A 170 -10.65 25.04 -13.86
CA ALA A 170 -12.06 25.08 -13.46
C ALA A 170 -12.29 25.85 -12.14
N LEU A 171 -11.34 25.79 -11.19
CA LEU A 171 -11.41 26.55 -9.95
C LEU A 171 -11.28 28.06 -10.22
N GLU A 172 -10.35 28.46 -11.09
CA GLU A 172 -10.23 29.88 -11.50
C GLU A 172 -11.54 30.37 -12.10
N GLU A 173 -12.09 29.63 -13.07
CA GLU A 173 -13.37 29.95 -13.71
C GLU A 173 -14.53 30.02 -12.70
N TYR A 174 -14.66 29.01 -11.82
CA TYR A 174 -15.71 28.97 -10.80
C TYR A 174 -15.73 30.22 -9.93
N VAL A 175 -14.54 30.71 -9.55
CA VAL A 175 -14.48 31.90 -8.71
C VAL A 175 -14.72 33.19 -9.50
N GLU A 176 -14.18 33.30 -10.71
CA GLU A 176 -14.43 34.45 -11.59
C GLU A 176 -15.92 34.60 -11.90
N GLU A 177 -16.62 33.49 -12.18
CA GLU A 177 -18.06 33.49 -12.42
C GLU A 177 -18.86 33.92 -11.19
N ALA A 178 -18.45 33.50 -9.99
CA ALA A 178 -19.09 33.92 -8.75
C ALA A 178 -19.01 35.44 -8.56
N GLU A 179 -17.82 36.02 -8.76
CA GLU A 179 -17.60 37.47 -8.64
C GLU A 179 -18.32 38.25 -9.73
N ALA A 180 -18.30 37.77 -10.98
CA ALA A 180 -19.05 38.34 -12.09
C ALA A 180 -20.57 38.32 -11.83
N GLY A 181 -21.05 37.28 -11.13
CA GLY A 181 -22.42 37.17 -10.62
C GLY A 181 -22.74 38.08 -9.43
N GLY A 182 -21.76 38.83 -8.92
CA GLY A 182 -21.91 39.78 -7.82
C GLY A 182 -21.67 39.21 -6.42
N ALA A 183 -21.11 38.00 -6.31
CA ALA A 183 -20.75 37.43 -5.01
C ALA A 183 -19.61 38.23 -4.36
N GLN A 184 -19.74 38.51 -3.07
CA GLN A 184 -18.69 39.15 -2.27
C GLN A 184 -17.93 38.08 -1.49
N LEU A 185 -16.88 37.53 -2.10
CA LEU A 185 -16.23 36.34 -1.57
C LEU A 185 -15.33 36.61 -0.36
N GLY A 186 -14.82 37.85 -0.22
CA GLY A 186 -13.90 38.20 0.86
C GLY A 186 -12.61 37.38 0.80
N THR A 187 -12.10 36.96 1.96
CA THR A 187 -10.96 36.03 2.03
C THR A 187 -11.40 34.63 1.57
N ILE A 188 -10.74 34.06 0.57
CA ILE A 188 -11.04 32.70 0.12
C ILE A 188 -10.29 31.68 0.97
N LYS A 189 -10.99 30.63 1.40
CA LYS A 189 -10.45 29.47 2.09
C LYS A 189 -10.77 28.23 1.27
N LEU A 190 -9.75 27.59 0.73
CA LEU A 190 -9.91 26.38 -0.08
C LEU A 190 -9.87 25.17 0.84
N TRP A 191 -10.85 24.28 0.70
CA TRP A 191 -10.91 23.03 1.43
C TRP A 191 -10.77 21.86 0.46
N ILE A 192 -9.53 21.39 0.27
CA ILE A 192 -9.17 20.46 -0.79
C ILE A 192 -9.13 19.04 -0.23
N GLY A 193 -9.86 18.13 -0.87
CA GLY A 193 -9.97 16.73 -0.45
C GLY A 193 -9.86 15.74 -1.61
N GLY A 194 -9.18 14.62 -1.37
CA GLY A 194 -9.17 13.49 -2.31
C GLY A 194 -8.71 12.18 -1.66
N PHE A 195 -9.06 11.05 -2.28
CA PHE A 195 -8.62 9.70 -1.89
C PHE A 195 -7.94 9.00 -3.07
N SER A 196 -6.86 8.26 -2.84
CA SER A 196 -6.15 7.48 -3.87
C SER A 196 -5.74 8.34 -5.07
N ARG A 197 -6.15 8.00 -6.30
CA ARG A 197 -5.98 8.87 -7.49
C ARG A 197 -6.42 10.31 -7.23
N GLY A 198 -7.60 10.51 -6.64
CA GLY A 198 -8.11 11.84 -6.33
C GLY A 198 -7.23 12.59 -5.32
N ALA A 199 -6.59 11.86 -4.40
CA ALA A 199 -5.62 12.40 -3.46
C ALA A 199 -4.32 12.87 -4.15
N ALA A 200 -3.79 12.10 -5.11
CA ALA A 200 -2.63 12.56 -5.89
C ALA A 200 -2.94 13.84 -6.67
N VAL A 201 -4.12 13.92 -7.29
CA VAL A 201 -4.58 15.13 -7.99
C VAL A 201 -4.76 16.30 -7.01
N ALA A 202 -5.37 16.06 -5.84
CA ALA A 202 -5.53 17.06 -4.79
C ALA A 202 -4.18 17.57 -4.26
N ASN A 203 -3.20 16.69 -4.08
CA ASN A 203 -1.85 17.04 -3.64
C ASN A 203 -1.13 17.96 -4.64
N LEU A 204 -1.20 17.64 -5.93
CA LEU A 204 -0.62 18.46 -7.00
C LEU A 204 -1.39 19.78 -7.18
N LEU A 205 -2.73 19.75 -7.06
CA LEU A 205 -3.58 20.94 -7.12
C LEU A 205 -3.27 21.90 -5.98
N ALA A 206 -3.17 21.41 -4.75
CA ALA A 206 -2.87 22.24 -3.59
C ALA A 206 -1.52 22.94 -3.75
N ALA A 207 -0.49 22.20 -4.18
CA ALA A 207 0.82 22.79 -4.50
C ALA A 207 0.73 23.86 -5.59
N LYS A 208 -0.05 23.61 -6.64
CA LYS A 208 -0.28 24.58 -7.73
C LYS A 208 -0.99 25.83 -7.25
N VAL A 209 -2.02 25.68 -6.44
CA VAL A 209 -2.75 26.78 -5.82
C VAL A 209 -1.81 27.63 -4.98
N CYS A 210 -0.97 27.04 -4.13
CA CYS A 210 0.00 27.77 -3.31
C CYS A 210 1.07 28.51 -4.14
N ASN A 211 1.46 27.97 -5.30
CA ASN A 211 2.43 28.61 -6.18
C ASN A 211 1.83 29.72 -7.05
N ASP A 212 0.65 29.47 -7.64
CA ASP A 212 0.16 30.23 -8.78
C ASP A 212 -1.14 31.00 -8.49
N PHE A 213 -1.96 30.54 -7.53
CA PHE A 213 -3.28 31.13 -7.29
C PHE A 213 -3.22 32.31 -6.32
N SER A 214 -2.85 33.48 -6.85
CA SER A 214 -2.67 34.73 -6.09
C SER A 214 -3.86 35.22 -5.23
N ARG A 215 -5.02 34.57 -5.31
CA ARG A 215 -6.25 34.92 -4.57
C ARG A 215 -6.39 34.19 -3.23
N VAL A 216 -5.48 33.27 -2.91
CA VAL A 216 -5.41 32.56 -1.64
C VAL A 216 -3.98 32.58 -1.11
N ASP A 217 -3.86 32.62 0.22
CA ASP A 217 -2.60 32.45 0.95
C ASP A 217 -2.53 31.01 1.45
N GLU A 218 -1.33 30.42 1.58
CA GLU A 218 -1.18 29.03 2.03
C GLU A 218 -1.83 28.75 3.39
N SER A 219 -1.93 29.75 4.28
CA SER A 219 -2.65 29.63 5.55
C SER A 219 -4.16 29.45 5.41
N ASN A 220 -4.70 29.57 4.19
CA ASN A 220 -6.11 29.36 3.84
C ASN A 220 -6.31 28.21 2.84
N VAL A 221 -5.32 27.34 2.63
CA VAL A 221 -5.42 26.15 1.77
C VAL A 221 -5.45 24.89 2.64
N TYR A 222 -6.64 24.46 3.05
CA TYR A 222 -6.84 23.30 3.91
C TYR A 222 -6.87 22.02 3.06
N ALA A 223 -5.70 21.46 2.76
CA ALA A 223 -5.58 20.27 1.91
C ALA A 223 -5.37 19.00 2.74
N TYR A 224 -6.38 18.12 2.75
CA TYR A 224 -6.33 16.82 3.41
C TYR A 224 -6.51 15.72 2.36
N THR A 225 -5.48 14.90 2.18
CA THR A 225 -5.45 13.86 1.16
C THR A 225 -5.26 12.49 1.80
N PHE A 226 -5.90 11.46 1.25
CA PHE A 226 -5.96 10.14 1.87
C PHE A 226 -5.47 9.07 0.89
N ALA A 227 -4.68 8.12 1.39
CA ALA A 227 -4.09 7.09 0.56
C ALA A 227 -3.32 7.65 -0.65
N THR A 228 -2.68 8.82 -0.46
CA THR A 228 -2.12 9.65 -1.51
C THR A 228 -0.94 8.96 -2.21
N PRO A 229 -1.02 8.61 -3.50
CA PRO A 229 0.12 8.11 -4.28
C PRO A 229 1.28 9.11 -4.35
N HIS A 230 2.49 8.63 -4.66
CA HIS A 230 3.57 9.54 -5.05
C HIS A 230 3.24 10.16 -6.42
N ALA A 231 3.59 11.43 -6.62
CA ALA A 231 3.12 12.18 -7.79
C ALA A 231 4.16 13.13 -8.40
N VAL A 232 5.21 13.52 -7.68
CA VAL A 232 6.15 14.57 -8.11
C VAL A 232 7.59 14.13 -7.88
N THR A 233 8.53 14.56 -8.74
CA THR A 233 9.97 14.32 -8.56
C THR A 233 10.72 15.62 -8.33
N GLY A 234 11.97 15.54 -7.86
CA GLY A 234 12.83 16.73 -7.66
C GLY A 234 13.21 17.47 -8.94
N MET A 235 12.77 17.00 -10.11
CA MET A 235 12.98 17.63 -11.41
C MET A 235 11.81 18.53 -11.85
N GLU A 236 10.73 18.62 -11.06
CA GLU A 236 9.53 19.43 -11.35
C GLU A 236 9.82 20.93 -11.52
N LYS A 237 9.15 21.59 -12.49
CA LYS A 237 9.36 23.02 -12.85
C LYS A 237 8.07 23.80 -13.17
N GLY A 238 6.89 23.21 -12.97
CA GLY A 238 5.60 23.60 -13.51
C GLY A 238 4.55 23.97 -12.47
N GLY A 239 4.97 24.41 -11.29
CA GLY A 239 4.09 24.94 -10.24
C GLY A 239 3.36 23.87 -9.43
N VAL A 240 3.43 22.59 -9.81
CA VAL A 240 2.82 21.48 -9.05
C VAL A 240 3.76 20.92 -7.96
N SER A 241 4.94 21.53 -7.81
CA SER A 241 5.89 21.31 -6.72
C SER A 241 5.96 22.56 -5.85
N TRP A 242 5.58 22.46 -4.58
CA TRP A 242 5.67 23.57 -3.60
C TRP A 242 6.52 23.12 -2.41
N ASP A 243 5.93 22.41 -1.45
CA ASP A 243 6.61 21.72 -0.36
C ASP A 243 7.07 20.31 -0.78
N TYR A 244 7.78 20.25 -1.89
CA TYR A 244 8.27 18.98 -2.41
C TYR A 244 9.17 18.28 -1.40
N ASN A 245 8.91 17.00 -1.17
CA ASN A 245 9.73 16.18 -0.28
C ASN A 245 9.85 16.77 1.13
N ASN A 246 8.77 17.31 1.69
CA ASN A 246 8.88 17.87 3.03
C ASN A 246 9.24 16.80 4.07
N ASN A 247 8.89 15.54 3.79
CA ASN A 247 9.10 14.40 4.67
C ASN A 247 10.52 13.79 4.64
N TYR A 248 11.34 14.01 3.61
CA TYR A 248 12.66 13.35 3.50
C TYR A 248 13.81 14.34 3.27
N THR A 249 15.02 13.92 3.64
CA THR A 249 16.25 14.64 3.31
C THR A 249 16.55 14.56 1.82
N ALA A 250 17.53 15.34 1.36
CA ALA A 250 18.04 15.27 -0.02
C ALA A 250 18.59 13.89 -0.43
N THR A 251 18.88 13.01 0.54
CA THR A 251 19.30 11.61 0.30
C THR A 251 18.17 10.61 0.52
N LEU A 252 16.90 11.06 0.48
CA LEU A 252 15.69 10.26 0.64
C LEU A 252 15.59 9.54 2.00
N ILE A 253 16.19 10.11 3.04
CA ILE A 253 16.04 9.60 4.41
C ILE A 253 14.85 10.34 5.05
N PRO A 254 13.83 9.65 5.59
CA PRO A 254 12.75 10.31 6.31
C PRO A 254 13.25 11.24 7.42
N LYS A 255 12.70 12.44 7.53
CA LYS A 255 12.99 13.41 8.59
C LYS A 255 12.27 13.00 9.87
N GLN A 256 12.89 13.26 11.02
CA GLN A 256 12.29 13.04 12.33
C GLN A 256 11.28 14.14 12.69
N GLU A 257 11.51 15.35 12.20
CA GLU A 257 10.64 16.52 12.27
C GLU A 257 10.69 17.20 10.91
N TYR A 258 9.55 17.65 10.40
CA TYR A 258 9.42 18.37 9.14
C TYR A 258 8.76 19.74 9.37
N GLU A 259 8.90 20.64 8.40
CA GLU A 259 8.33 21.99 8.48
C GLU A 259 6.80 21.92 8.41
N GLU A 260 6.11 22.95 8.91
CA GLU A 260 4.66 23.04 8.75
C GLU A 260 4.29 23.13 7.26
N SER A 261 3.18 22.51 6.88
CA SER A 261 2.67 22.53 5.51
C SER A 261 1.16 22.56 5.54
N CYS A 262 0.56 23.25 4.56
CA CYS A 262 -0.88 23.28 4.37
C CYS A 262 -1.43 22.01 3.67
N ILE A 263 -0.53 21.12 3.23
CA ILE A 263 -0.85 19.86 2.56
C ILE A 263 -0.56 18.70 3.52
N HIS A 264 -1.63 18.05 3.97
CA HIS A 264 -1.61 16.92 4.89
C HIS A 264 -1.98 15.63 4.16
N ASN A 265 -1.04 14.70 4.03
CA ASN A 265 -1.23 13.38 3.40
C ASN A 265 -1.40 12.32 4.48
N ILE A 266 -2.61 11.81 4.65
CA ILE A 266 -2.93 10.74 5.59
C ILE A 266 -2.69 9.39 4.90
N ILE A 267 -1.73 8.62 5.40
CA ILE A 267 -1.24 7.39 4.78
C ILE A 267 -1.38 6.20 5.73
N TYR A 268 -2.12 5.16 5.34
CA TYR A 268 -2.10 3.90 6.07
C TYR A 268 -0.84 3.12 5.72
N SER A 269 -0.06 2.75 6.74
CA SER A 269 1.20 2.03 6.56
C SER A 269 1.02 0.63 5.95
N GLY A 270 -0.18 0.06 5.97
CA GLY A 270 -0.50 -1.23 5.35
C GLY A 270 -1.07 -1.10 3.94
N ASP A 271 -1.13 0.12 3.40
CA ASP A 271 -1.60 0.41 2.05
C ASP A 271 -0.42 0.49 1.08
N VAL A 272 -0.50 -0.23 -0.04
CA VAL A 272 0.53 -0.23 -1.08
C VAL A 272 0.34 0.88 -2.10
N VAL A 273 -0.89 1.34 -2.32
CA VAL A 273 -1.20 2.35 -3.35
C VAL A 273 -0.47 3.68 -3.11
N PRO A 274 -0.34 4.18 -1.87
CA PRO A 274 0.45 5.37 -1.59
C PRO A 274 1.93 5.26 -1.98
N ARG A 275 2.44 4.05 -2.18
CA ARG A 275 3.88 3.81 -2.34
C ARG A 275 4.31 3.73 -3.80
N VAL A 276 3.37 3.91 -4.72
CA VAL A 276 3.58 3.83 -6.16
C VAL A 276 3.22 5.17 -6.82
N PRO A 277 3.99 5.64 -7.83
CA PRO A 277 5.26 5.10 -8.31
C PRO A 277 6.34 5.04 -7.22
N LEU A 278 7.34 4.17 -7.41
CA LEU A 278 8.31 3.86 -6.37
C LEU A 278 9.13 5.11 -5.99
N ASN A 279 9.38 5.30 -4.69
CA ASN A 279 10.24 6.37 -4.18
C ASN A 279 11.67 6.29 -4.77
N ASP A 280 12.16 5.08 -5.04
CA ASP A 280 13.46 4.84 -5.69
C ASP A 280 13.53 5.37 -7.13
N TRP A 281 12.39 5.65 -7.77
CA TRP A 281 12.32 6.35 -9.05
C TRP A 281 12.36 7.88 -8.90
N GLY A 282 12.52 8.37 -7.66
CA GLY A 282 12.54 9.80 -7.33
C GLY A 282 11.15 10.42 -7.17
N TYR A 283 10.08 9.62 -7.19
CA TYR A 283 8.69 10.07 -7.02
C TYR A 283 8.32 10.19 -5.54
N GLN A 284 7.70 11.30 -5.17
CA GLN A 284 7.28 11.64 -3.82
C GLN A 284 6.01 12.50 -3.81
N ARG A 285 5.65 13.04 -2.64
CA ARG A 285 4.51 13.94 -2.42
C ARG A 285 4.96 15.35 -2.05
N ASN A 286 4.10 16.32 -2.29
CA ASN A 286 4.17 17.62 -1.61
C ASN A 286 3.64 17.48 -0.17
N GLY A 287 4.15 18.33 0.73
CA GLY A 287 3.62 18.46 2.09
C GLY A 287 3.97 17.32 3.04
N ASN A 288 3.15 17.16 4.08
CA ASN A 288 3.45 16.33 5.25
C ASN A 288 2.72 14.99 5.18
N ASP A 289 3.48 13.90 5.30
CA ASP A 289 2.93 12.55 5.42
C ASP A 289 2.66 12.26 6.91
N LEU A 290 1.39 11.98 7.21
CA LEU A 290 0.87 11.59 8.52
C LEU A 290 0.45 10.12 8.45
N PHE A 291 1.09 9.26 9.23
CA PHE A 291 0.96 7.82 9.04
C PHE A 291 0.00 7.17 10.05
N LEU A 292 -1.04 6.53 9.55
CA LEU A 292 -1.83 5.58 10.31
C LEU A 292 -1.06 4.24 10.39
N PRO A 293 -0.93 3.62 11.58
CA PRO A 293 -0.10 2.45 11.75
C PRO A 293 -0.78 1.18 11.19
N VAL A 294 0.01 0.25 10.63
CA VAL A 294 -0.41 -1.16 10.52
C VAL A 294 -0.77 -1.62 11.92
N THR A 295 -1.76 -2.51 12.08
CA THR A 295 -2.05 -3.14 13.37
C THR A 295 -0.81 -3.87 13.90
N ARG A 296 -0.01 -3.18 14.71
CA ARG A 296 1.27 -3.66 15.24
C ARG A 296 1.05 -4.56 16.45
N LEU A 297 -0.07 -4.37 17.16
CA LEU A 297 -0.41 -5.13 18.35
C LEU A 297 -1.67 -5.96 18.12
N SER A 298 -1.56 -7.27 18.32
CA SER A 298 -2.68 -8.19 18.22
C SER A 298 -3.83 -7.87 19.20
N SER A 299 -3.58 -7.02 20.20
CA SER A 299 -4.55 -6.52 21.18
C SER A 299 -5.46 -5.41 20.64
N GLU A 300 -5.01 -4.62 19.66
CA GLU A 300 -5.76 -3.47 19.11
C GLU A 300 -6.79 -3.91 18.07
N ALA A 301 -6.55 -5.03 17.40
CA ALA A 301 -7.38 -5.53 16.30
C ALA A 301 -8.87 -5.65 16.64
N GLY A 302 -9.20 -5.94 17.92
CA GLY A 302 -10.60 -6.02 18.36
C GLY A 302 -11.30 -4.66 18.41
N GLY A 303 -10.58 -3.60 18.83
CA GLY A 303 -11.11 -2.24 18.88
C GLY A 303 -11.25 -1.63 17.48
N LEU A 304 -10.23 -1.81 16.63
CA LEU A 304 -10.29 -1.38 15.23
C LEU A 304 -11.39 -2.11 14.45
N GLY A 305 -11.55 -3.41 14.65
CA GLY A 305 -12.68 -4.16 14.07
C GLY A 305 -14.04 -3.65 14.55
N ALA A 306 -14.14 -3.14 15.78
CA ALA A 306 -15.36 -2.53 16.31
C ALA A 306 -15.65 -1.17 15.66
N ALA A 307 -14.64 -0.29 15.54
CA ALA A 307 -14.77 1.00 14.85
C ALA A 307 -15.20 0.82 13.39
N TYR A 308 -14.55 -0.10 12.67
CA TYR A 308 -14.92 -0.43 11.29
C TYR A 308 -16.37 -0.95 11.16
N LYS A 309 -16.80 -1.76 12.13
CA LYS A 309 -18.17 -2.29 12.17
C LYS A 309 -19.20 -1.22 12.50
N GLU A 310 -18.85 -0.23 13.30
CA GLU A 310 -19.71 0.92 13.57
C GLU A 310 -19.96 1.74 12.30
N ILE A 311 -18.93 1.92 11.48
CA ILE A 311 -19.02 2.62 10.19
C ILE A 311 -19.81 1.79 9.18
N THR A 312 -19.41 0.54 8.94
CA THR A 312 -19.88 -0.24 7.77
C THR A 312 -20.98 -1.25 8.10
N GLY A 313 -21.14 -1.62 9.37
CA GLY A 313 -21.94 -2.78 9.79
C GLY A 313 -21.28 -4.15 9.53
N GLN A 314 -20.14 -4.20 8.84
CA GLN A 314 -19.39 -5.42 8.53
C GLN A 314 -18.29 -5.70 9.55
N ASN A 315 -17.89 -6.96 9.69
CA ASN A 315 -16.69 -7.29 10.47
C ASN A 315 -15.49 -7.36 9.53
N ILE A 316 -14.35 -6.88 10.02
CA ILE A 316 -13.05 -7.04 9.36
C ILE A 316 -12.04 -7.52 10.41
N ASN A 317 -11.13 -8.40 10.02
CA ASN A 317 -10.02 -8.78 10.88
C ASN A 317 -8.77 -7.99 10.49
N PHE A 318 -8.49 -6.92 11.23
CA PHE A 318 -7.29 -6.10 10.99
C PHE A 318 -5.98 -6.90 11.06
N LYS A 319 -5.94 -8.08 11.73
CA LYS A 319 -4.76 -8.95 11.77
C LYS A 319 -4.46 -9.64 10.43
N GLU A 320 -5.47 -9.77 9.59
CA GLU A 320 -5.37 -10.39 8.28
C GLU A 320 -5.09 -9.34 7.19
N LEU A 321 -5.08 -8.04 7.51
CA LEU A 321 -4.63 -7.04 6.54
C LEU A 321 -3.13 -7.18 6.27
N ALA A 322 -2.71 -6.81 5.07
CA ALA A 322 -1.32 -6.96 4.66
C ALA A 322 -0.36 -6.22 5.61
N ASN A 323 0.66 -6.95 6.05
CA ASN A 323 1.73 -6.40 6.86
C ASN A 323 2.82 -5.72 6.00
N SER A 324 3.69 -4.95 6.64
CA SER A 324 4.76 -4.21 5.95
C SER A 324 5.72 -5.09 5.14
N GLY A 325 5.88 -6.37 5.48
CA GLY A 325 6.71 -7.31 4.72
C GLY A 325 6.08 -7.64 3.37
N ARG A 326 4.80 -8.01 3.35
CA ARG A 326 4.07 -8.33 2.11
C ARG A 326 4.01 -7.13 1.15
N ILE A 327 3.86 -5.91 1.69
CA ILE A 327 3.91 -4.68 0.87
C ILE A 327 5.31 -4.47 0.28
N GLN A 328 6.37 -4.65 1.08
CA GLN A 328 7.75 -4.50 0.62
C GLN A 328 8.13 -5.54 -0.44
N ASP A 329 7.63 -6.76 -0.33
CA ASP A 329 7.86 -7.81 -1.32
C ASP A 329 7.23 -7.45 -2.67
N LEU A 330 6.05 -6.81 -2.65
CA LEU A 330 5.37 -6.32 -3.86
C LEU A 330 6.15 -5.19 -4.53
N GLU A 331 6.64 -4.21 -3.75
CA GLU A 331 7.51 -3.14 -4.23
C GLU A 331 8.82 -3.68 -4.84
N ASN A 332 9.48 -4.60 -4.13
CA ASN A 332 10.72 -5.22 -4.59
C ASN A 332 10.52 -6.00 -5.90
N SER A 333 9.37 -6.67 -6.04
CA SER A 333 9.02 -7.40 -7.26
C SER A 333 8.90 -6.43 -8.45
N LEU A 334 8.19 -5.31 -8.29
CA LEU A 334 8.09 -4.30 -9.34
C LEU A 334 9.47 -3.67 -9.65
N ALA A 335 10.25 -3.33 -8.63
CA ALA A 335 11.58 -2.76 -8.78
C ALA A 335 12.54 -3.68 -9.55
N SER A 336 12.42 -5.00 -9.36
CA SER A 336 13.28 -6.00 -10.01
C SER A 336 13.20 -6.01 -11.53
N ILE A 337 12.02 -5.67 -12.09
CA ILE A 337 11.80 -5.64 -13.55
C ILE A 337 11.91 -4.22 -14.11
N ALA A 338 11.38 -3.23 -13.38
CA ALA A 338 11.22 -1.87 -13.85
C ALA A 338 12.52 -1.07 -13.83
N LYS A 339 13.47 -1.39 -12.93
CA LYS A 339 14.76 -0.69 -12.74
C LYS A 339 14.64 0.79 -12.35
N ASP A 340 14.08 1.62 -13.21
CA ASP A 340 13.84 3.06 -13.03
C ASP A 340 12.59 3.51 -13.82
N ALA A 341 12.14 4.76 -13.60
CA ALA A 341 10.95 5.28 -14.28
C ALA A 341 11.06 5.29 -15.80
N ALA A 342 12.22 5.65 -16.36
CA ALA A 342 12.44 5.71 -17.80
C ALA A 342 12.36 4.32 -18.46
N TYR A 343 12.92 3.31 -17.80
CA TYR A 343 12.87 1.92 -18.25
C TYR A 343 11.44 1.37 -18.12
N TYR A 344 10.73 1.67 -17.03
CA TYR A 344 9.32 1.34 -16.88
C TYR A 344 8.45 1.96 -17.99
N GLU A 345 8.58 3.27 -18.21
CA GLU A 345 7.84 4.03 -19.22
C GLU A 345 7.99 3.37 -20.60
N LYS A 346 9.23 3.02 -20.94
CA LYS A 346 9.58 2.46 -22.24
C LYS A 346 9.12 1.01 -22.45
N HIS A 347 9.03 0.22 -21.38
CA HIS A 347 8.92 -1.24 -21.50
C HIS A 347 7.63 -1.84 -20.94
N TYR A 348 6.95 -1.19 -20.01
CA TYR A 348 5.84 -1.78 -19.26
C TYR A 348 4.60 -0.90 -19.15
N GLN A 349 4.75 0.42 -19.22
CA GLN A 349 3.66 1.38 -18.98
C GLN A 349 2.43 1.10 -19.84
N GLU A 350 2.60 1.04 -21.17
CA GLU A 350 1.47 0.81 -22.09
C GLU A 350 0.76 -0.52 -21.82
N ALA A 351 1.53 -1.58 -21.57
CA ALA A 351 0.97 -2.90 -21.28
C ALA A 351 0.15 -2.92 -19.98
N ILE A 352 0.62 -2.25 -18.93
CA ILE A 352 -0.08 -2.16 -17.65
C ILE A 352 -1.32 -1.29 -17.81
N MET A 353 -1.21 -0.14 -18.48
CA MET A 353 -2.35 0.73 -18.76
C MET A 353 -3.46 -0.01 -19.51
N ASP A 354 -3.12 -0.78 -20.54
CA ASP A 354 -4.10 -1.58 -21.30
C ASP A 354 -4.71 -2.71 -20.45
N ILE A 355 -3.91 -3.39 -19.62
CA ILE A 355 -4.42 -4.39 -18.66
C ILE A 355 -5.49 -3.77 -17.76
N PHE A 356 -5.23 -2.59 -17.21
CA PHE A 356 -6.18 -1.94 -16.31
C PHE A 356 -7.37 -1.33 -17.05
N GLN A 357 -7.16 -0.72 -18.22
CA GLN A 357 -8.27 -0.30 -19.07
C GLN A 357 -9.22 -1.48 -19.31
N TYR A 358 -8.68 -2.66 -19.66
CA TYR A 358 -9.46 -3.86 -19.89
C TYR A 358 -10.28 -4.32 -18.68
N LEU A 359 -9.67 -4.32 -17.49
CA LEU A 359 -10.33 -4.66 -16.23
C LEU A 359 -11.49 -3.72 -15.89
N TYR A 360 -11.39 -2.47 -16.33
CA TYR A 360 -12.40 -1.43 -16.14
C TYR A 360 -13.24 -1.17 -17.40
N MET A 361 -13.25 -2.03 -18.41
CA MET A 361 -14.15 -1.81 -19.57
C MET A 361 -15.62 -2.03 -19.20
N VAL A 362 -15.91 -2.90 -18.23
CA VAL A 362 -17.29 -3.25 -17.84
C VAL A 362 -17.33 -3.48 -16.32
N PRO A 363 -18.23 -2.80 -15.58
CA PRO A 363 -18.34 -2.96 -14.13
C PRO A 363 -18.86 -4.36 -13.79
N ASN A 364 -18.41 -4.92 -12.66
CA ASN A 364 -18.83 -6.24 -12.17
C ASN A 364 -18.58 -7.40 -13.15
N ARG A 365 -17.68 -7.19 -14.13
CA ARG A 365 -17.25 -8.23 -15.06
C ARG A 365 -16.15 -9.05 -14.41
N SER A 366 -16.41 -10.33 -14.23
CA SER A 366 -15.42 -11.27 -13.71
C SER A 366 -14.53 -11.77 -14.84
N VAL A 367 -13.31 -11.24 -14.98
CA VAL A 367 -12.38 -11.64 -16.05
C VAL A 367 -11.92 -13.09 -15.88
N VAL A 368 -11.96 -13.62 -14.66
CA VAL A 368 -11.70 -15.06 -14.39
C VAL A 368 -12.76 -15.99 -14.99
N SER A 369 -13.97 -15.49 -15.28
CA SER A 369 -15.03 -16.30 -15.89
C SER A 369 -14.93 -16.40 -17.41
N GLU A 370 -13.99 -15.67 -18.02
CA GLU A 370 -13.83 -15.61 -19.46
C GLU A 370 -13.13 -16.84 -20.02
N SER A 371 -13.63 -17.30 -21.15
CA SER A 371 -13.18 -18.54 -21.77
C SER A 371 -13.21 -18.44 -23.28
N LYS A 372 -12.70 -19.49 -23.93
CA LYS A 372 -12.62 -19.59 -25.39
C LYS A 372 -13.99 -19.47 -26.06
N ASP A 373 -15.07 -19.74 -25.35
CA ASP A 373 -16.45 -19.63 -25.86
C ASP A 373 -16.84 -18.18 -26.19
N ASN A 374 -16.21 -17.19 -25.53
CA ASN A 374 -16.48 -15.76 -25.74
C ASN A 374 -15.33 -15.05 -26.50
N LEU A 375 -14.46 -15.81 -27.17
CA LEU A 375 -13.21 -15.30 -27.77
C LEU A 375 -13.42 -14.09 -28.70
N ASP A 376 -14.45 -14.11 -29.53
CA ASP A 376 -14.70 -13.03 -30.50
C ASP A 376 -15.05 -11.69 -29.83
N GLU A 377 -15.66 -11.72 -28.64
CA GLU A 377 -15.93 -10.52 -27.85
C GLU A 377 -14.68 -10.05 -27.12
N ILE A 378 -13.98 -10.97 -26.45
CA ILE A 378 -12.71 -10.72 -25.76
C ILE A 378 -11.70 -10.08 -26.70
N ALA A 379 -11.53 -10.65 -27.89
CA ALA A 379 -10.58 -10.19 -28.88
C ALA A 379 -10.92 -8.79 -29.41
N ARG A 380 -12.21 -8.47 -29.58
CA ARG A 380 -12.65 -7.11 -29.98
C ARG A 380 -12.38 -6.08 -28.90
N GLN A 381 -12.60 -6.43 -27.65
CA GLN A 381 -12.34 -5.54 -26.51
C GLN A 381 -10.84 -5.29 -26.32
N ILE A 382 -10.02 -6.34 -26.39
CA ILE A 382 -8.56 -6.20 -26.35
C ILE A 382 -8.08 -5.34 -27.54
N ALA A 383 -8.58 -5.58 -28.75
CA ALA A 383 -8.23 -4.78 -29.92
C ALA A 383 -8.71 -3.32 -29.88
N SER A 384 -9.60 -2.96 -28.93
CA SER A 384 -10.04 -1.58 -28.72
C SER A 384 -9.28 -0.83 -27.63
N LEU A 385 -8.31 -1.47 -26.96
CA LEU A 385 -7.48 -0.84 -25.94
C LEU A 385 -6.53 0.18 -26.58
N ASP A 386 -6.19 1.23 -25.83
CA ASP A 386 -5.59 2.45 -26.37
C ASP A 386 -4.23 2.21 -27.04
N HIS A 387 -3.43 1.27 -26.52
CA HIS A 387 -2.08 1.00 -26.99
C HIS A 387 -1.98 -0.31 -27.79
N ILE A 388 -3.11 -0.91 -28.17
CA ILE A 388 -3.15 -2.12 -29.01
C ILE A 388 -3.45 -1.78 -30.47
N SER A 389 -2.55 -2.19 -31.35
CA SER A 389 -2.73 -2.09 -32.81
C SER A 389 -3.11 -3.41 -33.48
N ALA A 390 -3.13 -4.50 -32.71
CA ALA A 390 -3.46 -5.84 -33.22
C ALA A 390 -4.94 -5.96 -33.60
N SER A 391 -5.26 -6.64 -34.69
CA SER A 391 -6.65 -6.90 -35.07
C SER A 391 -7.30 -7.94 -34.14
N PRO A 392 -8.64 -7.98 -34.03
CA PRO A 392 -9.32 -9.03 -33.25
C PRO A 392 -8.91 -10.45 -33.69
N GLU A 393 -8.68 -10.68 -34.98
CA GLU A 393 -8.19 -11.97 -35.48
C GLU A 393 -6.77 -12.30 -34.98
N GLU A 394 -5.88 -11.30 -34.93
CA GLU A 394 -4.53 -11.45 -34.40
C GLU A 394 -4.53 -11.74 -32.90
N VAL A 395 -5.39 -11.06 -32.13
CA VAL A 395 -5.60 -11.34 -30.71
C VAL A 395 -6.10 -12.77 -30.51
N ALA A 396 -7.17 -13.16 -31.22
CA ALA A 396 -7.79 -14.47 -31.11
C ALA A 396 -6.81 -15.60 -31.47
N SER A 397 -5.91 -15.37 -32.44
CA SER A 397 -4.90 -16.35 -32.87
C SER A 397 -3.91 -16.76 -31.76
N LYS A 398 -3.76 -15.93 -30.70
CA LYS A 398 -2.82 -16.16 -29.60
C LYS A 398 -3.44 -16.89 -28.40
N TRP A 399 -4.75 -17.16 -28.41
CA TRP A 399 -5.47 -17.73 -27.25
C TRP A 399 -4.82 -18.99 -26.68
N ASP A 400 -4.53 -19.99 -27.54
CA ASP A 400 -4.01 -21.28 -27.08
C ASP A 400 -2.61 -21.16 -26.45
N ALA A 401 -1.80 -20.20 -26.91
CA ALA A 401 -0.50 -19.92 -26.30
C ALA A 401 -0.65 -19.21 -24.96
N ALA A 402 -1.58 -18.26 -24.84
CA ALA A 402 -1.88 -17.58 -23.59
C ALA A 402 -2.43 -18.54 -22.53
N GLN A 403 -3.31 -19.48 -22.91
CA GLN A 403 -3.79 -20.53 -22.02
C GLN A 403 -2.64 -21.39 -21.48
N ALA A 404 -1.71 -21.82 -22.35
CA ALA A 404 -0.56 -22.61 -21.92
C ALA A 404 0.34 -21.85 -20.92
N ILE A 405 0.47 -20.52 -21.07
CA ILE A 405 1.20 -19.69 -20.10
C ILE A 405 0.44 -19.61 -18.77
N SER A 406 -0.89 -19.41 -18.80
CA SER A 406 -1.74 -19.41 -17.59
C SER A 406 -1.55 -20.70 -16.78
N ASP A 407 -1.58 -21.84 -17.45
CA ASP A 407 -1.40 -23.15 -16.82
C ASP A 407 -0.01 -23.30 -16.19
N VAL A 408 1.05 -22.78 -16.84
CA VAL A 408 2.42 -22.80 -16.31
C VAL A 408 2.56 -21.89 -15.09
N VAL A 409 1.98 -20.70 -15.11
CA VAL A 409 1.99 -19.78 -13.96
C VAL A 409 1.24 -20.41 -12.78
N TYR A 410 0.09 -21.04 -13.03
CA TYR A 410 -0.65 -21.77 -12.00
C TYR A 410 0.18 -22.89 -11.37
N LEU A 411 0.87 -23.71 -12.18
CA LEU A 411 1.75 -24.77 -11.66
C LEU A 411 2.93 -24.24 -10.84
N ALA A 412 3.40 -23.03 -11.12
CA ALA A 412 4.58 -22.45 -10.47
C ALA A 412 4.23 -21.62 -9.23
N LYS A 413 3.06 -20.97 -9.21
CA LYS A 413 2.69 -19.96 -8.22
C LYS A 413 1.35 -20.23 -7.54
N GLU A 414 0.61 -21.26 -7.95
CA GLU A 414 -0.77 -21.55 -7.53
C GLU A 414 -1.75 -20.40 -7.81
N ILE A 415 -1.40 -19.54 -8.77
CA ILE A 415 -2.21 -18.38 -9.18
C ILE A 415 -2.73 -18.61 -10.60
N GLN A 416 -4.06 -18.66 -10.76
CA GLN A 416 -4.70 -18.77 -12.07
C GLN A 416 -4.80 -17.37 -12.69
N VAL A 417 -3.90 -17.05 -13.62
CA VAL A 417 -3.93 -15.76 -14.34
C VAL A 417 -4.98 -15.81 -15.46
N PRO A 418 -5.94 -14.87 -15.53
CA PRO A 418 -6.90 -14.84 -16.62
C PRO A 418 -6.21 -14.72 -17.99
N VAL A 419 -6.61 -15.59 -18.92
CA VAL A 419 -6.06 -15.64 -20.30
C VAL A 419 -6.10 -14.29 -21.02
N PRO A 420 -7.17 -13.46 -20.92
CA PRO A 420 -7.21 -12.14 -21.54
C PRO A 420 -6.04 -11.22 -21.15
N LEU A 421 -5.60 -11.27 -19.89
CA LEU A 421 -4.52 -10.41 -19.41
C LEU A 421 -3.16 -10.85 -19.95
N ILE A 422 -2.96 -12.17 -20.08
CA ILE A 422 -1.79 -12.74 -20.75
C ILE A 422 -1.79 -12.35 -22.23
N LEU A 423 -2.95 -12.35 -22.89
CA LEU A 423 -3.06 -11.92 -24.29
C LEU A 423 -2.59 -10.48 -24.49
N ILE A 424 -3.07 -9.55 -23.67
CA ILE A 424 -2.64 -8.14 -23.68
C ILE A 424 -1.12 -8.07 -23.52
N GLY A 425 -0.59 -8.75 -22.50
CA GLY A 425 0.83 -8.83 -22.23
C GLY A 425 1.67 -9.37 -23.40
N MET A 426 1.21 -10.43 -24.07
CA MET A 426 1.87 -11.02 -25.23
C MET A 426 1.85 -10.11 -26.46
N ILE A 427 0.79 -9.31 -26.63
CA ILE A 427 0.69 -8.32 -27.72
C ILE A 427 1.72 -7.22 -27.54
N HIS A 428 1.93 -6.79 -26.29
CA HIS A 428 3.01 -5.88 -25.88
C HIS A 428 4.41 -6.50 -25.91
N GLY A 429 4.52 -7.78 -26.27
CA GLY A 429 5.81 -8.48 -26.40
C GLY A 429 6.47 -8.82 -25.06
N LEU A 430 5.70 -8.86 -23.97
CA LEU A 430 6.21 -9.20 -22.65
C LEU A 430 6.50 -10.71 -22.54
N GLY A 431 7.64 -11.03 -21.91
CA GLY A 431 8.00 -12.42 -21.60
C GLY A 431 7.22 -12.97 -20.40
N PRO A 432 7.07 -14.30 -20.27
CA PRO A 432 6.31 -14.93 -19.19
C PRO A 432 6.73 -14.52 -17.77
N ASP A 433 8.05 -14.37 -17.52
CA ASP A 433 8.58 -14.01 -16.20
C ASP A 433 8.16 -12.58 -15.78
N VAL A 434 8.16 -11.65 -16.74
CA VAL A 434 7.72 -10.27 -16.53
C VAL A 434 6.20 -10.21 -16.32
N LEU A 435 5.45 -10.99 -17.10
CA LEU A 435 3.99 -11.06 -16.99
C LEU A 435 3.53 -11.58 -15.64
N GLY A 436 4.21 -12.59 -15.09
CA GLY A 436 3.91 -13.09 -13.75
C GLY A 436 4.07 -12.00 -12.68
N ILE A 437 5.15 -11.23 -12.73
CA ILE A 437 5.43 -10.16 -11.77
C ILE A 437 4.44 -9.00 -11.92
N LEU A 438 4.19 -8.54 -13.15
CA LEU A 438 3.23 -7.47 -13.41
C LEU A 438 1.80 -7.87 -13.03
N PHE A 439 1.42 -9.12 -13.24
CA PHE A 439 0.13 -9.62 -12.81
C PHE A 439 0.01 -9.70 -11.29
N GLN A 440 1.04 -10.22 -10.59
CA GLN A 440 1.07 -10.22 -9.13
C GLN A 440 0.95 -8.81 -8.55
N TYR A 441 1.65 -7.85 -9.17
CA TYR A 441 1.52 -6.44 -8.82
C TYR A 441 0.10 -5.91 -9.07
N ALA A 442 -0.47 -6.18 -10.25
CA ALA A 442 -1.83 -5.73 -10.57
C ALA A 442 -2.87 -6.27 -9.59
N VAL A 443 -2.77 -7.55 -9.22
CA VAL A 443 -3.62 -8.21 -8.22
C VAL A 443 -3.42 -7.65 -6.81
N GLY A 444 -2.17 -7.39 -6.42
CA GLY A 444 -1.86 -6.89 -5.07
C GLY A 444 -2.36 -5.46 -4.84
N VAL A 445 -2.43 -4.66 -5.90
CA VAL A 445 -2.96 -3.29 -5.86
C VAL A 445 -4.47 -3.26 -6.13
N PHE A 446 -5.02 -4.32 -6.75
CA PHE A 446 -6.42 -4.36 -7.17
C PHE A 446 -7.03 -5.79 -7.14
N PRO A 447 -7.93 -6.10 -6.19
CA PRO A 447 -8.49 -7.43 -6.02
C PRO A 447 -9.83 -7.55 -6.78
N ASP A 448 -10.55 -6.44 -6.92
CA ASP A 448 -11.89 -6.40 -7.50
C ASP A 448 -11.80 -6.78 -8.98
N ASN A 449 -12.63 -7.74 -9.39
CA ASN A 449 -12.67 -8.30 -10.75
C ASN A 449 -11.48 -9.19 -11.18
N LEU A 450 -10.42 -9.33 -10.36
CA LEU A 450 -9.19 -10.04 -10.72
C LEU A 450 -9.04 -11.45 -10.14
N LEU A 451 -9.42 -11.73 -8.89
CA LEU A 451 -9.24 -13.04 -8.24
C LEU A 451 -10.24 -13.33 -7.09
N SER A 452 -10.40 -14.60 -6.73
CA SER A 452 -11.05 -15.08 -5.49
C SER A 452 -10.16 -14.89 -4.27
N ASP A 453 -10.76 -14.51 -3.13
CA ASP A 453 -10.37 -14.51 -1.70
C ASP A 453 -8.88 -14.37 -1.25
N ASP A 454 -7.87 -14.92 -1.93
CA ASP A 454 -6.48 -15.09 -1.43
C ASP A 454 -5.56 -13.85 -1.52
N PHE A 455 -5.95 -12.81 -2.26
CA PHE A 455 -5.23 -11.52 -2.38
C PHE A 455 -5.98 -10.33 -1.79
N SER A 456 -7.11 -10.59 -1.12
CA SER A 456 -7.98 -9.57 -0.50
C SER A 456 -7.23 -8.71 0.53
N GLU A 457 -6.31 -9.28 1.28
CA GLU A 457 -5.64 -8.65 2.42
C GLU A 457 -4.87 -7.35 2.10
N VAL A 458 -4.21 -7.26 0.93
CA VAL A 458 -3.38 -6.10 0.54
C VAL A 458 -4.26 -4.94 0.12
N ALA A 459 -5.28 -5.24 -0.68
CA ALA A 459 -6.14 -4.23 -1.23
C ALA A 459 -7.26 -3.79 -0.28
N MET A 460 -7.68 -4.64 0.66
CA MET A 460 -8.60 -4.24 1.72
C MET A 460 -8.04 -3.09 2.57
N GLY A 461 -6.72 -2.99 2.70
CA GLY A 461 -6.05 -1.85 3.34
C GLY A 461 -6.27 -0.51 2.61
N HIS A 462 -6.62 -0.55 1.33
CA HIS A 462 -6.87 0.63 0.50
C HIS A 462 -8.33 1.10 0.52
N HIS A 463 -9.18 0.55 1.39
CA HIS A 463 -10.56 1.02 1.53
C HIS A 463 -10.61 2.28 2.43
N PRO A 464 -11.34 3.35 2.05
CA PRO A 464 -11.40 4.58 2.84
C PRO A 464 -12.05 4.36 4.22
N GLU A 465 -12.90 3.35 4.38
CA GLU A 465 -13.48 2.99 5.67
C GLU A 465 -12.45 2.39 6.63
N VAL A 466 -11.36 1.79 6.11
CA VAL A 466 -10.21 1.39 6.93
C VAL A 466 -9.49 2.63 7.46
N TYR A 467 -9.29 3.64 6.62
CA TYR A 467 -8.71 4.93 7.03
C TYR A 467 -9.58 5.61 8.10
N LEU A 468 -10.90 5.68 7.87
CA LEU A 468 -11.82 6.27 8.85
C LEU A 468 -11.81 5.49 10.17
N ALA A 469 -11.85 4.16 10.14
CA ALA A 469 -11.77 3.34 11.35
C ALA A 469 -10.46 3.53 12.13
N LEU A 470 -9.34 3.69 11.43
CA LEU A 470 -8.04 3.99 12.04
C LEU A 470 -8.03 5.39 12.66
N MET A 471 -8.59 6.39 11.99
CA MET A 471 -8.68 7.76 12.50
C MET A 471 -9.63 7.86 13.70
N GLU A 472 -10.74 7.13 13.71
CA GLU A 472 -11.65 7.08 14.87
C GLU A 472 -11.04 6.35 16.07
N TYR A 473 -10.18 5.35 15.83
CA TYR A 473 -9.59 4.55 16.89
C TYR A 473 -8.37 5.21 17.55
N TYR A 474 -7.50 5.84 16.75
CA TYR A 474 -6.27 6.43 17.23
C TYR A 474 -6.45 7.90 17.59
N ASP A 475 -5.91 8.30 18.75
CA ASP A 475 -5.97 9.68 19.21
C ASP A 475 -4.68 10.39 18.80
N TYR A 476 -4.78 11.31 17.84
CA TYR A 476 -3.63 12.11 17.39
C TYR A 476 -2.97 12.92 18.51
N GLN A 477 -3.71 13.27 19.56
CA GLN A 477 -3.19 14.06 20.68
C GLN A 477 -2.51 13.21 21.76
N ASP A 478 -2.68 11.89 21.77
CA ASP A 478 -2.00 11.04 22.76
C ASP A 478 -0.51 10.95 22.40
N GLU A 479 0.33 11.53 23.26
CA GLU A 479 1.78 11.52 23.03
C GLU A 479 2.39 10.10 23.00
N ASN A 480 1.69 9.12 23.56
CA ASN A 480 2.06 7.71 23.58
C ASN A 480 1.51 6.93 22.38
N ASP A 481 0.62 7.54 21.61
CA ASP A 481 0.11 7.03 20.35
C ASP A 481 1.03 7.54 19.23
N TYR A 482 1.68 6.60 18.54
CA TYR A 482 2.61 6.92 17.45
C TYR A 482 1.89 7.11 16.11
N SER A 483 0.56 7.06 16.09
CA SER A 483 -0.25 7.36 14.91
C SER A 483 -0.06 8.81 14.46
N MET A 484 -0.23 9.05 13.15
CA MET A 484 -0.23 10.36 12.53
C MET A 484 1.06 11.18 12.76
N ARG A 485 2.17 10.51 13.08
CA ARG A 485 3.52 11.08 13.16
C ARG A 485 4.35 10.65 11.95
N PRO A 486 5.42 11.39 11.57
CA PRO A 486 6.39 10.93 10.58
C PRO A 486 6.88 9.53 10.95
N VAL A 487 6.45 8.52 10.18
CA VAL A 487 6.97 7.16 10.32
C VAL A 487 8.17 7.09 9.40
N THR A 488 9.34 7.28 9.97
CA THR A 488 10.57 6.93 9.27
C THR A 488 10.53 5.41 8.97
N HIS A 489 11.16 4.90 7.91
CA HIS A 489 11.40 3.44 7.80
C HIS A 489 12.19 2.91 9.03
N THR A 490 12.80 3.83 9.81
CA THR A 490 13.33 3.60 11.15
C THR A 490 12.29 3.59 12.28
N ASP A 491 11.02 3.93 12.08
CA ASP A 491 9.91 3.81 13.05
C ASP A 491 9.13 2.50 12.93
N ALA A 492 9.32 1.78 11.82
CA ALA A 492 9.22 0.32 11.82
C ALA A 492 10.40 -0.35 12.55
N ASN A 493 11.37 0.44 13.05
CA ASN A 493 12.44 0.00 13.95
C ASN A 493 12.48 0.77 15.27
N SER A 494 11.67 1.82 15.50
CA SER A 494 11.69 2.59 16.75
C SER A 494 10.95 1.87 17.87
N TRP A 495 9.92 1.10 17.51
CA TRP A 495 9.39 0.06 18.41
C TRP A 495 10.46 -0.99 18.72
N LEU A 496 11.33 -1.36 17.78
CA LEU A 496 12.44 -2.28 18.05
C LEU A 496 13.57 -1.60 18.85
N ASP A 497 13.78 -0.29 18.74
CA ASP A 497 14.73 0.44 19.59
C ASP A 497 14.20 0.59 21.03
N SER A 498 12.88 0.72 21.19
CA SER A 498 12.18 0.68 22.48
C SER A 498 12.10 -0.74 23.06
N LEU A 499 11.87 -1.75 22.20
CA LEU A 499 11.69 -3.17 22.55
C LEU A 499 13.01 -3.97 22.54
N MET A 500 14.09 -3.52 21.92
CA MET A 500 15.37 -4.24 21.81
C MET A 500 16.53 -3.24 21.62
N PRO A 501 16.78 -2.33 22.60
CA PRO A 501 17.81 -1.28 22.51
C PRO A 501 19.24 -1.78 22.26
N ASP A 502 19.49 -3.08 22.40
CA ASP A 502 20.78 -3.71 22.10
C ASP A 502 20.97 -4.11 20.63
N VAL A 503 20.00 -3.79 19.75
CA VAL A 503 20.09 -3.98 18.29
C VAL A 503 20.49 -2.66 17.63
N ALA A 504 21.79 -2.39 17.56
CA ALA A 504 22.28 -1.12 17.03
C ALA A 504 21.82 -0.85 15.58
N ARG A 505 21.31 0.37 15.35
CA ARG A 505 20.96 0.88 14.01
C ARG A 505 22.15 0.78 13.06
N GLY A 506 21.91 0.40 11.80
CA GLY A 506 22.95 0.24 10.78
C GLY A 506 23.83 -1.00 10.94
N SER A 507 23.61 -1.83 11.96
CA SER A 507 24.25 -3.15 12.03
C SER A 507 23.79 -4.05 10.89
N TYR A 508 24.67 -4.94 10.42
CA TYR A 508 24.36 -5.84 9.29
C TYR A 508 23.14 -6.74 9.54
N TYR A 509 22.78 -6.94 10.81
CA TYR A 509 21.70 -7.79 11.25
C TYR A 509 20.43 -7.00 11.61
N ASN A 510 20.43 -5.66 11.58
CA ASN A 510 19.30 -4.85 12.01
C ASN A 510 18.00 -5.28 11.29
N SER A 511 17.97 -5.27 9.95
CA SER A 511 16.81 -5.68 9.18
C SER A 511 16.39 -7.14 9.42
N ALA A 512 17.35 -8.03 9.63
CA ALA A 512 17.07 -9.44 9.90
C ALA A 512 16.45 -9.66 11.29
N VAL A 513 16.89 -8.90 12.30
CA VAL A 513 16.29 -8.92 13.63
C VAL A 513 14.89 -8.34 13.59
N THR A 514 14.69 -7.22 12.90
CA THR A 514 13.36 -6.62 12.70
C THR A 514 12.40 -7.62 12.06
N TRP A 515 12.79 -8.24 10.96
CA TRP A 515 12.01 -9.28 10.30
C TRP A 515 11.69 -10.44 11.25
N ALA A 516 12.70 -10.94 11.98
CA ALA A 516 12.53 -12.09 12.86
C ALA A 516 11.59 -11.80 14.04
N VAL A 517 11.60 -10.57 14.57
CA VAL A 517 10.69 -10.18 15.64
C VAL A 517 9.27 -9.94 15.09
N ASN A 518 9.14 -9.26 13.95
CA ASN A 518 7.84 -9.00 13.29
C ASN A 518 7.10 -10.28 12.91
N ASN A 519 7.82 -11.30 12.45
CA ASN A 519 7.24 -12.57 12.02
C ASN A 519 7.16 -13.61 13.17
N GLY A 520 7.37 -13.18 14.43
CA GLY A 520 7.28 -14.06 15.58
C GLY A 520 8.36 -15.15 15.65
N VAL A 521 9.39 -15.11 14.81
CA VAL A 521 10.52 -16.05 14.79
C VAL A 521 11.23 -16.05 16.14
N THR A 522 11.38 -14.87 16.74
CA THR A 522 12.00 -14.66 18.05
C THR A 522 11.37 -13.49 18.79
N THR A 523 11.27 -13.60 20.11
CA THR A 523 10.80 -12.52 21.00
C THR A 523 11.94 -11.88 21.81
N GLY A 524 13.20 -12.15 21.45
CA GLY A 524 14.38 -11.73 22.22
C GLY A 524 14.79 -12.75 23.30
N THR A 525 15.86 -12.44 24.05
CA THR A 525 16.24 -13.15 25.29
C THR A 525 15.49 -12.61 26.51
N THR A 526 14.99 -11.38 26.41
CA THR A 526 13.98 -10.80 27.28
C THR A 526 12.97 -10.06 26.40
N ALA A 527 11.89 -9.54 26.98
CA ALA A 527 10.95 -8.68 26.26
C ALA A 527 11.60 -7.41 25.69
N THR A 528 12.75 -6.97 26.26
CA THR A 528 13.43 -5.74 25.88
C THR A 528 14.88 -5.95 25.38
N THR A 529 15.29 -7.17 25.02
CA THR A 529 16.70 -7.47 24.73
C THR A 529 16.84 -8.61 23.74
N PHE A 530 17.56 -8.39 22.64
CA PHE A 530 17.76 -9.40 21.60
C PHE A 530 19.00 -10.26 21.85
N SER A 531 20.06 -9.69 22.43
CA SER A 531 21.39 -10.26 22.64
C SER A 531 22.11 -10.69 21.34
N PRO A 532 22.37 -9.77 20.39
CA PRO A 532 22.82 -10.11 19.03
C PRO A 532 24.11 -10.94 18.97
N ASP A 533 25.05 -10.70 19.89
CA ASP A 533 26.36 -11.37 19.93
C ASP A 533 26.37 -12.67 20.75
N ARG A 534 25.27 -13.01 21.44
CA ARG A 534 25.17 -14.25 22.21
C ARG A 534 25.08 -15.43 21.25
N ALA A 535 25.85 -16.49 21.52
CA ALA A 535 25.75 -17.73 20.76
C ALA A 535 24.39 -18.42 20.96
N CYS A 536 23.80 -18.94 19.89
CA CYS A 536 22.55 -19.70 19.97
C CYS A 536 22.78 -21.14 20.40
N THR A 537 21.87 -21.63 21.24
CA THR A 537 21.77 -23.06 21.57
C THR A 537 21.06 -23.84 20.46
N ARG A 538 21.24 -25.17 20.44
CA ARG A 538 20.56 -26.08 19.48
C ARG A 538 19.05 -25.95 19.53
N ALA A 539 18.46 -25.84 20.72
CA ALA A 539 17.03 -25.64 20.89
C ALA A 539 16.54 -24.33 20.26
N GLU A 540 17.27 -23.23 20.47
CA GLU A 540 16.92 -21.92 19.92
C GLU A 540 17.01 -21.89 18.39
N VAL A 541 18.07 -22.47 17.80
CA VAL A 541 18.23 -22.52 16.34
C VAL A 541 17.08 -23.26 15.69
N VAL A 542 16.73 -24.44 16.21
CA VAL A 542 15.63 -25.25 15.65
C VAL A 542 14.28 -24.57 15.85
N THR A 543 14.08 -23.87 16.97
CA THR A 543 12.85 -23.09 17.20
C THR A 543 12.71 -21.93 16.22
N PHE A 544 13.80 -21.18 15.96
CA PHE A 544 13.77 -20.10 14.97
C PHE A 544 13.49 -20.64 13.57
N LEU A 545 14.11 -21.75 13.20
CA LEU A 545 13.90 -22.40 11.91
C LEU A 545 12.44 -22.86 11.76
N TRP A 546 11.89 -23.57 12.76
CA TRP A 546 10.50 -24.03 12.75
C TRP A 546 9.50 -22.88 12.59
N ARG A 547 9.69 -21.79 13.34
CA ARG A 547 8.83 -20.60 13.24
C ARG A 547 8.94 -19.87 11.92
N ALA A 548 10.17 -19.74 11.39
CA ALA A 548 10.40 -19.13 10.08
C ALA A 548 9.72 -19.91 8.95
N TYR A 549 9.55 -21.24 9.10
CA TYR A 549 8.85 -22.10 8.14
C TYR A 549 7.34 -22.24 8.44
N GLY A 550 6.75 -21.29 9.17
CA GLY A 550 5.30 -21.26 9.42
C GLY A 550 4.81 -22.18 10.54
N SER A 551 5.71 -22.67 11.40
CA SER A 551 5.40 -23.58 12.51
C SER A 551 4.58 -24.82 12.09
N PRO A 552 5.06 -25.65 11.14
CA PRO A 552 4.29 -26.79 10.63
C PRO A 552 3.82 -27.73 11.74
N MET A 553 2.58 -28.21 11.61
CA MET A 553 2.00 -29.19 12.53
C MET A 553 2.75 -30.53 12.46
N VAL A 554 2.84 -31.20 13.60
CA VAL A 554 3.53 -32.50 13.79
C VAL A 554 2.61 -33.50 14.47
N GLU A 555 2.65 -34.76 14.03
CA GLU A 555 1.83 -35.86 14.54
C GLU A 555 2.28 -36.32 15.92
N ASP A 556 1.37 -36.53 16.88
CA ASP A 556 1.68 -36.77 18.31
C ASP A 556 2.25 -38.16 18.63
N ASP A 557 3.47 -38.45 18.15
CA ASP A 557 4.22 -39.69 18.38
C ASP A 557 5.44 -39.53 19.32
N GLY A 558 5.75 -38.29 19.70
CA GLY A 558 6.82 -37.90 20.63
C GLY A 558 8.24 -37.93 20.04
N VAL A 559 9.22 -37.38 20.78
CA VAL A 559 10.65 -37.39 20.38
C VAL A 559 11.46 -38.52 21.02
N PRO A 560 12.49 -39.06 20.33
CA PRO A 560 13.34 -40.14 20.86
C PRO A 560 14.35 -39.67 21.94
N PHE A 561 14.33 -38.39 22.32
CA PHE A 561 15.36 -37.77 23.15
C PHE A 561 14.95 -37.67 24.62
N ARG A 562 15.81 -38.21 25.52
CA ARG A 562 15.55 -38.21 26.97
C ARG A 562 15.74 -36.85 27.64
N ASP A 563 16.45 -35.95 26.98
CA ASP A 563 16.76 -34.59 27.44
C ASP A 563 15.86 -33.52 26.82
N VAL A 564 14.73 -33.91 26.23
CA VAL A 564 13.70 -33.02 25.70
C VAL A 564 12.38 -33.31 26.43
N SER A 565 11.94 -32.37 27.27
CA SER A 565 10.65 -32.46 27.97
C SER A 565 9.49 -32.11 27.03
N SER A 566 8.34 -32.77 27.17
CA SER A 566 7.10 -32.41 26.44
C SER A 566 6.62 -30.99 26.70
N ASP A 567 6.94 -30.45 27.88
CA ASP A 567 6.56 -29.09 28.28
C ASP A 567 7.59 -28.03 27.86
N ALA A 568 8.64 -28.41 27.13
CA ALA A 568 9.67 -27.47 26.70
C ALA A 568 9.19 -26.62 25.52
N PHE A 569 9.54 -25.32 25.51
CA PHE A 569 9.14 -24.39 24.43
C PHE A 569 9.60 -24.82 23.01
N TYR A 570 10.61 -25.68 22.94
CA TYR A 570 11.21 -26.20 21.71
C TYR A 570 10.75 -27.62 21.38
N TYR A 571 9.82 -28.20 22.13
CA TYR A 571 9.40 -29.60 21.96
C TYR A 571 8.91 -29.87 20.54
N ASP A 572 7.94 -29.09 20.06
CA ASP A 572 7.35 -29.26 18.73
C ASP A 572 8.34 -28.91 17.62
N ALA A 573 9.17 -27.88 17.83
CA ALA A 573 10.22 -27.55 16.88
C ALA A 573 11.25 -28.69 16.72
N VAL A 574 11.63 -29.35 17.82
CA VAL A 574 12.53 -30.51 17.78
C VAL A 574 11.87 -31.70 17.11
N ARG A 575 10.58 -31.95 17.37
CA ARG A 575 9.81 -33.00 16.68
C ARG A 575 9.80 -32.79 15.18
N TRP A 576 9.39 -31.60 14.74
CA TRP A 576 9.38 -31.21 13.34
C TRP A 576 10.75 -31.39 12.70
N ALA A 577 11.82 -30.97 13.37
CA ALA A 577 13.17 -31.09 12.85
C ALA A 577 13.67 -32.54 12.76
N VAL A 578 13.17 -33.46 13.58
CA VAL A 578 13.48 -34.89 13.48
C VAL A 578 12.67 -35.53 12.35
N GLU A 579 11.36 -35.31 12.32
CA GLU A 579 10.44 -35.81 11.30
C GLU A 579 10.88 -35.36 9.89
N SER A 580 11.28 -34.09 9.77
CA SER A 580 11.76 -33.49 8.52
C SER A 580 13.21 -33.84 8.19
N GLY A 581 13.89 -34.66 9.00
CA GLY A 581 15.27 -35.08 8.75
C GLY A 581 16.33 -33.96 8.89
N ILE A 582 15.97 -32.83 9.48
CA ILE A 582 16.87 -31.69 9.72
C ILE A 582 17.97 -32.08 10.72
N THR A 583 17.61 -32.83 11.76
CA THR A 583 18.55 -33.31 12.78
C THR A 583 18.19 -34.69 13.34
N SER A 584 19.20 -35.47 13.71
CA SER A 584 19.06 -36.77 14.39
C SER A 584 19.49 -36.73 15.86
N GLY A 585 19.70 -35.53 16.43
CA GLY A 585 20.24 -35.34 17.78
C GLY A 585 21.77 -35.42 17.84
N SER A 586 22.33 -35.31 19.05
CA SER A 586 23.76 -35.52 19.32
C SER A 586 24.09 -37.00 19.59
N SER A 587 23.07 -37.79 19.92
CA SER A 587 23.07 -39.25 19.89
C SER A 587 21.65 -39.76 19.60
N ALA A 588 21.49 -41.07 19.44
CA ALA A 588 20.17 -41.68 19.21
C ALA A 588 19.13 -41.37 20.30
N THR A 589 19.56 -40.98 21.52
CA THR A 589 18.66 -40.70 22.65
C THR A 589 18.89 -39.35 23.31
N THR A 590 19.70 -38.48 22.68
CA THR A 590 20.08 -37.17 23.25
C THR A 590 20.04 -36.09 22.17
N PHE A 591 19.35 -34.99 22.42
CA PHE A 591 19.31 -33.82 21.53
C PHE A 591 20.39 -32.78 21.85
N SER A 592 20.74 -32.66 23.13
CA SER A 592 21.60 -31.61 23.69
C SER A 592 21.06 -30.19 23.47
N PRO A 593 19.84 -29.86 23.98
CA PRO A 593 19.17 -28.60 23.68
C PRO A 593 19.98 -27.36 24.05
N ASN A 594 20.79 -27.44 25.11
CA ASN A 594 21.61 -26.33 25.63
C ASN A 594 23.00 -26.22 25.00
N ALA A 595 23.40 -27.14 24.11
CA ALA A 595 24.69 -27.03 23.44
C ALA A 595 24.67 -25.90 22.41
N VAL A 596 25.76 -25.13 22.35
CA VAL A 596 25.91 -24.03 21.38
C VAL A 596 26.13 -24.58 19.97
N CYS A 597 25.45 -24.01 18.99
CA CYS A 597 25.62 -24.36 17.57
C CYS A 597 26.79 -23.61 16.94
N THR A 598 27.56 -24.29 16.10
CA THR A 598 28.53 -23.65 15.21
C THR A 598 27.85 -23.11 13.95
N ARG A 599 28.50 -22.17 13.25
CA ARG A 599 28.02 -21.62 11.97
C ARG A 599 27.74 -22.72 10.94
N ALA A 600 28.61 -23.73 10.86
CA ALA A 600 28.40 -24.88 9.99
C ALA A 600 27.14 -25.69 10.32
N GLN A 601 26.85 -25.89 11.60
CA GLN A 601 25.66 -26.63 12.03
C GLN A 601 24.38 -25.88 11.67
N VAL A 602 24.34 -24.55 11.90
CA VAL A 602 23.16 -23.72 11.58
C VAL A 602 22.85 -23.75 10.08
N VAL A 603 23.85 -23.52 9.23
CA VAL A 603 23.66 -23.55 7.77
C VAL A 603 23.28 -24.95 7.28
N THR A 604 23.79 -26.00 7.93
CA THR A 604 23.40 -27.39 7.61
C THR A 604 21.94 -27.66 7.98
N PHE A 605 21.44 -27.14 9.11
CA PHE A 605 20.02 -27.27 9.47
C PHE A 605 19.14 -26.53 8.48
N LEU A 606 19.51 -25.30 8.13
CA LEU A 606 18.79 -24.49 7.16
C LEU A 606 18.71 -25.19 5.79
N TRP A 607 19.83 -25.67 5.27
CA TRP A 607 19.88 -26.39 3.99
C TRP A 607 19.03 -27.68 4.00
N ARG A 608 18.96 -28.39 5.14
CA ARG A 608 18.12 -29.59 5.26
C ARG A 608 16.63 -29.31 5.43
N ALA A 609 16.26 -28.09 5.83
CA ALA A 609 14.86 -27.70 5.94
C ALA A 609 14.20 -27.54 4.55
N HIS A 610 15.00 -27.32 3.50
CA HIS A 610 14.53 -27.38 2.13
C HIS A 610 14.25 -28.83 1.71
N ALA A 611 13.02 -29.09 1.25
CA ALA A 611 12.55 -30.43 0.91
C ALA A 611 13.37 -31.12 -0.19
N ASP A 612 13.97 -30.35 -1.10
CA ASP A 612 14.76 -30.83 -2.23
C ASP A 612 16.27 -30.85 -1.97
N GLN A 613 16.72 -30.33 -0.81
CA GLN A 613 18.14 -30.16 -0.46
C GLN A 613 18.94 -29.58 -1.65
N PRO A 614 18.74 -28.28 -1.97
CA PRO A 614 18.99 -27.72 -3.28
C PRO A 614 20.39 -28.03 -3.80
N LYS A 615 20.45 -28.47 -5.06
CA LYS A 615 21.71 -28.83 -5.73
C LYS A 615 22.48 -27.59 -6.16
N LEU A 616 23.81 -27.68 -6.12
CA LEU A 616 24.73 -26.57 -6.36
C LEU A 616 24.60 -25.95 -7.76
N SER A 617 24.53 -24.63 -7.82
CA SER A 617 24.66 -23.78 -9.01
C SER A 617 25.72 -22.70 -8.76
N GLY A 618 27.02 -23.04 -8.79
CA GLY A 618 28.07 -22.02 -8.68
C GLY A 618 29.45 -22.48 -8.18
N SER A 619 30.43 -21.57 -8.28
CA SER A 619 31.86 -21.82 -7.99
C SER A 619 32.40 -21.16 -6.71
N THR A 620 31.55 -20.58 -5.86
CA THR A 620 32.02 -19.87 -4.65
C THR A 620 32.55 -20.88 -3.62
N VAL A 621 33.83 -20.73 -3.22
CA VAL A 621 34.52 -21.63 -2.29
C VAL A 621 35.24 -20.81 -1.22
N PHE A 622 34.83 -20.98 0.04
CA PHE A 622 35.61 -20.52 1.19
C PHE A 622 36.80 -21.48 1.42
N ARG A 623 37.97 -20.93 1.70
CA ARG A 623 39.23 -21.70 1.79
C ARG A 623 39.26 -22.69 2.97
N ASP A 624 38.47 -22.42 3.99
CA ASP A 624 38.34 -23.20 5.22
C ASP A 624 37.18 -24.21 5.18
N VAL A 625 36.60 -24.47 3.99
CA VAL A 625 35.53 -25.45 3.78
C VAL A 625 36.02 -26.49 2.76
N LYS A 626 36.34 -27.70 3.25
CA LYS A 626 36.90 -28.78 2.43
C LYS A 626 35.79 -29.70 1.91
N SER A 627 36.01 -30.32 0.76
CA SER A 627 35.05 -31.28 0.17
C SER A 627 34.76 -32.51 1.03
N SER A 628 35.62 -32.80 2.01
CA SER A 628 35.43 -33.84 3.01
C SER A 628 34.52 -33.45 4.17
N ASP A 629 34.20 -32.15 4.32
CA ASP A 629 33.45 -31.65 5.47
C ASP A 629 31.95 -31.90 5.26
N TYR A 630 31.24 -32.32 6.32
CA TYR A 630 29.80 -32.60 6.22
C TYR A 630 28.97 -31.38 5.80
N TYR A 631 29.48 -30.18 6.06
CA TYR A 631 28.87 -28.89 5.72
C TYR A 631 29.34 -28.36 4.37
N TRP A 632 30.10 -29.12 3.57
CA TRP A 632 30.61 -28.65 2.28
C TRP A 632 29.49 -28.26 1.31
N TYR A 633 28.47 -29.11 1.16
CA TYR A 633 27.31 -28.81 0.32
C TYR A 633 26.47 -27.64 0.89
N PRO A 634 26.03 -27.67 2.17
CA PRO A 634 25.28 -26.58 2.77
C PRO A 634 25.95 -25.21 2.64
N VAL A 635 27.24 -25.11 2.96
CA VAL A 635 27.94 -23.81 2.94
C VAL A 635 28.09 -23.30 1.51
N ARG A 636 28.34 -24.17 0.54
CA ARG A 636 28.41 -23.76 -0.87
C ARG A 636 27.06 -23.33 -1.41
N TRP A 637 25.98 -24.04 -1.08
CA TRP A 637 24.62 -23.61 -1.42
C TRP A 637 24.32 -22.23 -0.82
N ALA A 638 24.62 -22.04 0.47
CA ALA A 638 24.37 -20.78 1.15
C ALA A 638 25.21 -19.63 0.56
N ALA A 639 26.43 -19.90 0.09
CA ALA A 639 27.28 -18.91 -0.56
C ALA A 639 26.83 -18.58 -1.99
N SER A 640 26.29 -19.55 -2.73
CA SER A 640 25.79 -19.36 -4.09
C SER A 640 24.47 -18.61 -4.15
N ASN A 641 23.72 -18.61 -3.04
CA ASN A 641 22.42 -17.95 -2.91
C ASN A 641 22.48 -16.73 -1.96
N ASP A 642 23.67 -16.18 -1.72
CA ASP A 642 23.90 -15.01 -0.86
C ASP A 642 23.36 -15.09 0.60
N VAL A 643 22.92 -16.27 1.04
CA VAL A 643 22.56 -16.57 2.43
C VAL A 643 23.73 -16.27 3.37
N THR A 644 24.96 -16.56 2.94
CA THR A 644 26.18 -16.20 3.67
C THR A 644 27.23 -15.56 2.78
N THR A 645 27.84 -14.49 3.28
CA THR A 645 29.00 -13.82 2.66
C THR A 645 30.33 -14.23 3.33
N GLY A 646 30.30 -15.16 4.29
CA GLY A 646 31.45 -15.55 5.11
C GLY A 646 31.78 -14.54 6.22
N THR A 647 32.78 -14.87 7.04
CA THR A 647 33.41 -13.89 7.97
C THR A 647 34.44 -13.02 7.25
N SER A 648 34.87 -13.45 6.06
CA SER A 648 35.53 -12.65 5.05
C SER A 648 35.13 -13.16 3.67
N SER A 649 35.50 -12.44 2.61
CA SER A 649 35.29 -12.88 1.23
C SER A 649 35.91 -14.25 0.87
N THR A 650 36.80 -14.78 1.71
CA THR A 650 37.47 -16.08 1.46
C THR A 650 37.38 -17.08 2.62
N THR A 651 36.69 -16.72 3.71
CA THR A 651 36.64 -17.52 4.95
C THR A 651 35.22 -17.62 5.48
N PHE A 652 34.74 -18.83 5.78
CA PHE A 652 33.41 -19.06 6.37
C PHE A 652 33.41 -19.09 7.90
N SER A 653 34.50 -19.59 8.48
CA SER A 653 34.70 -19.89 9.90
C SER A 653 33.69 -20.92 10.45
N PRO A 654 33.71 -22.17 9.96
CA PRO A 654 32.68 -23.19 10.23
C PRO A 654 32.53 -23.56 11.71
N ASP A 655 33.64 -23.54 12.46
CA ASP A 655 33.70 -23.98 13.86
C ASP A 655 33.40 -22.87 14.88
N LEU A 656 33.24 -21.62 14.43
CA LEU A 656 32.88 -20.54 15.35
C LEU A 656 31.43 -20.72 15.85
N PRO A 657 31.16 -20.42 17.13
CA PRO A 657 29.80 -20.27 17.63
C PRO A 657 28.99 -19.32 16.75
N CYS A 658 27.78 -19.72 16.39
CA CYS A 658 26.88 -18.89 15.60
C CYS A 658 26.07 -17.99 16.53
N THR A 659 26.20 -16.67 16.37
CA THR A 659 25.48 -15.71 17.21
C THR A 659 24.01 -15.60 16.80
N ARG A 660 23.16 -15.12 17.70
CA ARG A 660 21.74 -14.85 17.43
C ARG A 660 21.53 -14.01 16.19
N ALA A 661 22.29 -12.93 16.05
CA ALA A 661 22.28 -12.06 14.86
C ALA A 661 22.60 -12.82 13.57
N GLN A 662 23.60 -13.70 13.60
CA GLN A 662 23.98 -14.50 12.42
C GLN A 662 22.89 -15.51 12.06
N VAL A 663 22.30 -16.19 13.03
CA VAL A 663 21.22 -17.16 12.78
C VAL A 663 20.03 -16.49 12.10
N VAL A 664 19.53 -15.38 12.63
CA VAL A 664 18.39 -14.68 12.03
C VAL A 664 18.74 -14.05 10.68
N THR A 665 19.99 -13.64 10.47
CA THR A 665 20.44 -13.12 9.17
C THR A 665 20.48 -14.23 8.11
N PHE A 666 20.90 -15.44 8.46
CA PHE A 666 20.83 -16.58 7.53
C PHE A 666 19.38 -16.92 7.17
N LEU A 667 18.49 -16.98 8.15
CA LEU A 667 17.05 -17.21 7.91
C LEU A 667 16.45 -16.11 7.04
N TYR A 668 16.70 -14.84 7.37
CA TYR A 668 16.16 -13.70 6.64
C TYR A 668 16.59 -13.68 5.16
N ARG A 669 17.84 -14.06 4.87
CA ARG A 669 18.34 -14.11 3.50
C ARG A 669 17.84 -15.33 2.73
N ASP A 670 17.65 -16.45 3.42
CA ASP A 670 17.07 -17.65 2.83
C ASP A 670 15.62 -17.46 2.40
N GLN A 671 14.82 -16.72 3.17
CA GLN A 671 13.42 -16.40 2.83
C GLN A 671 13.28 -15.45 1.61
N ARG A 672 14.38 -14.94 1.06
CA ARG A 672 14.39 -14.11 -0.16
C ARG A 672 14.70 -14.92 -1.44
N LEU A 673 14.94 -16.23 -1.30
CA LEU A 673 15.19 -17.17 -2.39
C LEU A 673 13.88 -17.76 -2.90
#